data_AF-A0A2D5AE25-F1
#
_entry.id   AF-A0A2D5AE25-F1
#
_cell.length_a   1.000
_cell.length_b   1.000
_cell.length_c   1.000
_cell.angle_alpha   90.00
_cell.angle_beta   90.00
_cell.angle_gamma   90.00
#
_symmetry.space_group_name_H-M   'P 1'
#
loop_
_entity.id
_entity.type
_entity.pdbx_description
1 polymer ?
#
loop_
_entity_poly.entity_id
_entity_poly.type
_entity_poly.pdbx_seq_one_letter_code
_entity_poly.pdbx_strand_id
1 'polypeptide(L)'
;MKNLTLGAVLLFILQTTGFAQYTMTVDAAPAVTAGLTTYRFYVDMQDPTDRMSAVFGNDQASLLVNAPGGAFNSPFNSSWNASGINPAFLPVFPDLADDTYATIGLTGPASTSGIAGAADPSIVEDNTQQITPFFLTPGATNLESTTLTGASWYVLNTAANGLPDANLQVLIMQVTTSGDISGQMNFQVFPLGVGANQQQVSIEFDGAGTFEGGNLEPVPGCNDSAACNYNPEATTNDGSCLELDECGECGGDGIAEGACDCDGNVVDACGECGGDGSECTGCTIATACNYLAGAVVSDNASCVFADGPCEECIGNGLDGTGSVIDTADECGVCNGSGAIYECGCDDVPSGDCDCDGNQLDALGVCGGDCADDANGNGICDDAEIPGCTDNAACNYNAQATQDDGSCDFCSCARASDYTLTLEASPAVTAGLTTYRVYVDMQDATDRMSAVFGNDQASLIVNTPGGAFNSSFNSSWNASGINPAFLPVFPDLADDTYATIGLTGPASTSGITGAADPSIVEDANQQITPYFLTPGATNLESTTLTGASWYVLNTAANGLPDADGRVLIMQVTTSGDISGQINYQVFPLGVGADQEQVSVAFEGAGTFGASIACGCTDSTATNYDDTAQYDDGSCEYEVLGCTDEMACNYDIGANTDDGSCQYTDECGVCGGDGIPAG
;
A
#
# COMPACT_ATOMS: atom_id res chain seq x y z
N MET A 1 -38.38 -41.88 24.16
CA MET A 1 -37.82 -41.18 22.98
C MET A 1 -37.78 -39.70 23.31
N LYS A 2 -36.61 -39.03 23.15
CA LYS A 2 -36.38 -37.56 23.04
C LYS A 2 -37.07 -36.63 24.09
N ASN A 3 -36.41 -35.75 24.84
CA ASN A 3 -35.06 -35.16 24.74
C ASN A 3 -34.42 -34.96 26.13
N LEU A 4 -33.09 -34.78 26.16
CA LEU A 4 -32.35 -34.21 27.29
C LEU A 4 -32.56 -32.69 27.36
N THR A 5 -32.46 -32.12 28.56
CA THR A 5 -32.21 -30.68 28.77
C THR A 5 -30.98 -30.47 29.65
N LEU A 6 -30.23 -29.41 29.32
CA LEU A 6 -28.95 -29.05 29.91
C LEU A 6 -29.05 -28.70 31.41
N GLY A 7 -28.00 -29.08 32.15
CA GLY A 7 -27.64 -28.50 33.44
C GLY A 7 -26.15 -28.22 33.45
N ALA A 8 -25.73 -27.13 32.81
CA ALA A 8 -24.32 -26.71 32.80
C ALA A 8 -24.02 -25.93 34.08
N VAL A 9 -23.21 -26.52 34.96
CA VAL A 9 -22.60 -25.80 36.09
C VAL A 9 -21.43 -24.99 35.52
N LEU A 10 -21.65 -23.69 35.30
CA LEU A 10 -20.61 -22.79 34.85
C LEU A 10 -19.71 -22.41 36.03
N LEU A 11 -18.56 -23.09 36.13
CA LEU A 11 -17.51 -22.74 37.08
C LEU A 11 -16.80 -21.49 36.56
N PHE A 12 -17.20 -20.31 37.05
CA PHE A 12 -16.45 -19.08 36.82
C PHE A 12 -15.08 -19.21 37.49
N ILE A 13 -14.06 -19.50 36.68
CA ILE A 13 -12.66 -19.26 37.07
C ILE A 13 -12.48 -17.75 37.03
N LEU A 14 -12.16 -17.18 38.18
CA LEU A 14 -11.81 -15.77 38.30
C LEU A 14 -10.46 -15.56 37.58
N GLN A 15 -10.50 -15.14 36.31
CA GLN A 15 -9.28 -14.75 35.59
C GLN A 15 -8.78 -13.44 36.19
N THR A 16 -7.76 -13.54 37.02
CA THR A 16 -6.91 -12.41 37.39
C THR A 16 -6.20 -11.94 36.13
N THR A 17 -6.59 -10.78 35.59
CA THR A 17 -5.88 -10.10 34.51
C THR A 17 -4.55 -9.57 35.05
N GLY A 18 -3.54 -10.45 35.09
CA GLY A 18 -2.15 -10.00 35.19
C GLY A 18 -1.77 -9.26 33.91
N PHE A 19 -1.07 -8.14 34.04
CA PHE A 19 -0.43 -7.51 32.90
C PHE A 19 0.58 -8.49 32.29
N ALA A 20 0.48 -8.71 30.98
CA ALA A 20 1.31 -9.67 30.26
C ALA A 20 2.75 -9.14 30.15
N GLN A 21 3.66 -9.65 30.98
CA GLN A 21 5.07 -9.27 30.98
C GLN A 21 5.84 -10.16 30.01
N TYR A 22 6.20 -9.63 28.85
CA TYR A 22 7.07 -10.33 27.90
C TYR A 22 8.48 -10.51 28.47
N THR A 23 9.05 -11.71 28.30
CA THR A 23 10.42 -12.04 28.71
C THR A 23 11.29 -12.32 27.49
N MET A 24 12.61 -12.41 27.70
CA MET A 24 13.55 -12.81 26.65
C MET A 24 14.44 -13.95 27.14
N THR A 25 14.51 -15.02 26.35
CA THR A 25 15.32 -16.19 26.62
C THR A 25 16.59 -16.22 25.76
N VAL A 26 17.69 -16.11 26.49
CA VAL A 26 19.12 -16.39 26.28
C VAL A 26 19.55 -17.84 26.06
N ASP A 27 19.24 -18.57 24.97
CA ASP A 27 19.72 -19.96 24.85
C ASP A 27 21.18 -20.02 24.37
N ALA A 28 21.95 -21.00 24.86
CA ALA A 28 23.37 -21.17 24.53
C ALA A 28 23.72 -22.63 24.18
N ALA A 29 24.13 -22.84 22.92
CA ALA A 29 24.53 -24.13 22.39
C ALA A 29 26.01 -24.13 21.96
N PRO A 30 26.73 -25.28 22.03
CA PRO A 30 28.05 -25.41 21.42
C PRO A 30 27.96 -25.22 19.89
N ALA A 31 28.81 -24.35 19.35
CA ALA A 31 28.94 -24.15 17.90
C ALA A 31 29.56 -25.38 17.21
N VAL A 32 29.37 -25.50 15.89
CA VAL A 32 30.10 -26.47 15.05
C VAL A 32 31.61 -26.12 15.02
N THR A 33 31.90 -24.83 15.02
CA THR A 33 33.23 -24.22 15.05
C THR A 33 33.84 -24.37 16.44
N ALA A 34 34.92 -25.16 16.51
CA ALA A 34 35.49 -25.60 17.77
C ALA A 34 35.98 -24.44 18.67
N GLY A 35 35.37 -24.31 19.85
CA GLY A 35 35.73 -23.31 20.86
C GLY A 35 34.82 -22.09 20.92
N LEU A 36 33.76 -22.05 20.10
CA LEU A 36 32.73 -21.01 20.13
C LEU A 36 31.42 -21.52 20.76
N THR A 37 30.61 -20.58 21.24
CA THR A 37 29.25 -20.79 21.74
C THR A 37 28.30 -19.97 20.87
N THR A 38 27.23 -20.60 20.39
CA THR A 38 26.14 -19.95 19.67
C THR A 38 25.05 -19.58 20.66
N TYR A 39 24.77 -18.28 20.77
CA TYR A 39 23.70 -17.72 21.58
C TYR A 39 22.51 -17.37 20.68
N ARG A 40 21.31 -17.82 21.05
CA ARG A 40 20.06 -17.53 20.35
C ARG A 40 19.11 -16.77 21.26
N PHE A 41 18.62 -15.65 20.75
CA PHE A 41 17.80 -14.72 21.50
C PHE A 41 16.34 -14.90 21.09
N TYR A 42 15.51 -15.32 22.03
CA TYR A 42 14.09 -15.56 21.84
C TYR A 42 13.28 -14.55 22.66
N VAL A 43 12.27 -13.92 22.07
CA VAL A 43 11.21 -13.22 22.82
C VAL A 43 10.13 -14.23 23.17
N ASP A 44 9.81 -14.34 24.46
CA ASP A 44 8.82 -15.27 24.99
C ASP A 44 7.43 -14.59 24.98
N MET A 45 6.57 -15.04 24.07
CA MET A 45 5.22 -14.53 23.85
C MET A 45 4.21 -15.13 24.84
N GLN A 46 3.09 -14.43 25.02
CA GLN A 46 2.10 -14.78 26.03
C GLN A 46 0.86 -15.44 25.41
N ASP A 47 0.54 -15.10 24.15
CA ASP A 47 -0.50 -15.74 23.34
C ASP A 47 0.05 -16.13 21.94
N PRO A 48 -0.39 -17.25 21.33
CA PRO A 48 0.01 -17.63 19.96
C PRO A 48 -0.42 -16.63 18.87
N THR A 49 -1.25 -15.63 19.19
CA THR A 49 -1.65 -14.53 18.29
C THR A 49 -0.87 -13.23 18.51
N ASP A 50 0.02 -13.16 19.50
CA ASP A 50 0.95 -12.05 19.67
C ASP A 50 1.89 -11.95 18.46
N ARG A 51 2.24 -10.71 18.06
CA ARG A 51 3.09 -10.46 16.88
C ARG A 51 4.29 -9.61 17.23
N MET A 52 5.49 -10.17 17.02
CA MET A 52 6.74 -9.42 16.96
C MET A 52 6.80 -8.64 15.65
N SER A 53 7.29 -7.39 15.69
CA SER A 53 7.51 -6.60 14.46
C SER A 53 8.89 -5.98 14.34
N ALA A 54 9.56 -5.59 15.43
CA ALA A 54 10.86 -4.93 15.37
C ALA A 54 11.75 -5.18 16.60
N VAL A 55 13.07 -5.11 16.41
CA VAL A 55 14.07 -4.83 17.45
C VAL A 55 14.70 -3.47 17.13
N PHE A 56 14.86 -2.61 18.13
CA PHE A 56 15.27 -1.22 17.93
C PHE A 56 16.20 -0.70 19.03
N GLY A 57 16.91 0.40 18.74
CA GLY A 57 17.59 1.19 19.74
C GLY A 57 17.82 2.63 19.34
N ASN A 58 17.76 3.54 20.30
CA ASN A 58 17.95 4.99 20.16
C ASN A 58 18.50 5.60 21.47
N ASP A 59 18.47 6.93 21.58
CA ASP A 59 18.97 7.71 22.72
C ASP A 59 18.13 7.59 24.02
N GLN A 60 16.90 7.09 23.92
CA GLN A 60 15.99 6.86 25.07
C GLN A 60 15.95 5.38 25.50
N ALA A 61 16.08 4.47 24.55
CA ALA A 61 16.10 3.02 24.74
C ALA A 61 17.28 2.45 23.94
N SER A 62 18.43 2.31 24.57
CA SER A 62 19.68 1.92 23.90
C SER A 62 19.68 0.46 23.49
N LEU A 63 20.20 0.15 22.30
CA LEU A 63 20.45 -1.22 21.85
C LEU A 63 21.95 -1.50 21.95
N LEU A 64 22.30 -2.50 22.73
CA LEU A 64 23.68 -2.83 23.09
C LEU A 64 23.83 -4.35 23.08
N VAL A 65 24.78 -4.87 22.30
CA VAL A 65 25.20 -6.28 22.35
C VAL A 65 26.73 -6.32 22.39
N ASN A 66 27.29 -6.81 23.49
CA ASN A 66 28.72 -6.94 23.72
C ASN A 66 29.11 -8.42 23.63
N ALA A 67 29.99 -8.73 22.68
CA ALA A 67 30.62 -10.03 22.47
C ALA A 67 32.15 -9.84 22.55
N PRO A 68 32.76 -9.85 23.75
CA PRO A 68 34.18 -9.52 23.94
C PRO A 68 35.16 -10.45 23.20
N GLY A 69 34.72 -11.67 22.86
CA GLY A 69 35.49 -12.61 22.04
C GLY A 69 35.43 -12.33 20.53
N GLY A 70 34.63 -11.35 20.09
CA GLY A 70 34.32 -11.05 18.70
C GLY A 70 33.21 -11.95 18.14
N ALA A 71 32.28 -11.37 17.38
CA ALA A 71 31.28 -12.12 16.62
C ALA A 71 31.96 -12.98 15.55
N PHE A 72 31.47 -14.21 15.38
CA PHE A 72 31.84 -15.07 14.27
C PHE A 72 30.94 -14.74 13.07
N ASN A 73 31.57 -14.36 11.96
CA ASN A 73 30.91 -14.13 10.69
C ASN A 73 31.60 -14.99 9.63
N SER A 74 30.84 -15.88 9.02
CA SER A 74 31.23 -16.77 7.95
C SER A 74 31.43 -15.99 6.65
N PRO A 75 32.50 -16.24 5.88
CA PRO A 75 32.66 -15.60 4.56
C PRO A 75 31.60 -16.04 3.54
N PHE A 76 30.76 -17.01 3.90
CA PHE A 76 29.66 -17.52 3.09
C PHE A 76 28.30 -16.91 3.45
N ASN A 77 28.16 -16.22 4.60
CA ASN A 77 27.04 -15.31 4.79
C ASN A 77 27.43 -13.90 4.33
N SER A 78 26.76 -13.42 3.28
CA SER A 78 26.87 -12.06 2.76
C SER A 78 25.64 -11.21 3.07
N SER A 79 24.72 -11.68 3.92
CA SER A 79 23.60 -10.91 4.42
C SER A 79 23.79 -10.59 5.90
N TRP A 80 23.28 -9.46 6.36
CA TRP A 80 23.26 -9.12 7.78
C TRP A 80 22.16 -9.88 8.54
N ASN A 81 21.23 -10.50 7.81
CA ASN A 81 20.11 -11.26 8.35
C ASN A 81 20.13 -12.73 7.89
N ALA A 82 19.16 -13.51 8.38
CA ALA A 82 19.05 -14.95 8.12
C ALA A 82 18.97 -15.37 6.63
N SER A 83 18.70 -14.45 5.69
CA SER A 83 18.57 -14.74 4.24
C SER A 83 19.84 -15.28 3.57
N GLY A 84 21.02 -15.07 4.15
CA GLY A 84 22.25 -15.68 3.65
C GLY A 84 22.54 -17.09 4.21
N ILE A 85 21.77 -17.56 5.19
CA ILE A 85 21.94 -18.88 5.81
C ILE A 85 21.11 -19.93 5.05
N ASN A 86 21.37 -20.12 3.75
CA ASN A 86 20.63 -21.10 2.96
C ASN A 86 20.86 -22.53 3.50
N PRO A 87 19.81 -23.26 3.93
CA PRO A 87 19.94 -24.63 4.42
C PRO A 87 20.59 -25.60 3.42
N ALA A 88 20.51 -25.32 2.11
CA ALA A 88 21.15 -26.11 1.06
C ALA A 88 22.69 -26.07 1.10
N PHE A 89 23.30 -25.02 1.66
CA PHE A 89 24.76 -24.90 1.78
C PHE A 89 25.32 -25.59 3.03
N LEU A 90 24.54 -25.76 4.10
CA LEU A 90 25.00 -26.33 5.38
C LEU A 90 25.66 -27.73 5.27
N PRO A 91 25.26 -28.66 4.37
CA PRO A 91 25.97 -29.92 4.18
C PRO A 91 27.37 -29.79 3.57
N VAL A 92 27.68 -28.65 2.95
CA VAL A 92 28.96 -28.34 2.28
C VAL A 92 29.81 -27.39 3.13
N PHE A 93 29.18 -26.38 3.73
CA PHE A 93 29.77 -25.34 4.58
C PHE A 93 29.08 -25.36 5.95
N PRO A 94 29.40 -26.31 6.85
CA PRO A 94 28.67 -26.51 8.10
C PRO A 94 28.94 -25.41 9.14
N ASP A 95 30.00 -24.63 8.96
CA ASP A 95 30.34 -23.41 9.71
C ASP A 95 29.38 -22.24 9.42
N LEU A 96 28.67 -22.26 8.29
CA LEU A 96 27.60 -21.28 8.01
C LEU A 96 26.44 -21.37 9.02
N ALA A 97 26.24 -22.52 9.68
CA ALA A 97 25.21 -22.66 10.73
C ALA A 97 25.54 -21.86 12.00
N ASP A 98 26.82 -21.57 12.23
CA ASP A 98 27.31 -20.82 13.40
C ASP A 98 27.29 -19.31 13.19
N ASP A 99 26.84 -18.83 12.02
CA ASP A 99 26.98 -17.43 11.66
C ASP A 99 26.18 -16.47 12.57
N THR A 100 26.64 -15.22 12.67
CA THR A 100 26.01 -14.16 13.49
C THR A 100 25.11 -13.28 12.61
N TYR A 101 23.79 -13.38 12.82
CA TYR A 101 22.77 -12.70 12.00
C TYR A 101 21.58 -12.18 12.83
N ALA A 102 20.94 -11.13 12.34
CA ALA A 102 19.64 -10.65 12.84
C ALA A 102 18.48 -11.37 12.16
N THR A 103 17.32 -11.48 12.84
CA THR A 103 16.15 -12.15 12.28
C THR A 103 14.85 -11.72 12.97
N ILE A 104 13.70 -12.13 12.44
CA ILE A 104 12.43 -12.18 13.15
C ILE A 104 11.76 -13.52 12.79
N GLY A 105 11.74 -14.46 13.71
CA GLY A 105 11.10 -15.78 13.56
C GLY A 105 11.74 -16.74 12.54
N LEU A 106 12.87 -16.39 11.92
CA LEU A 106 13.51 -17.19 10.86
C LEU A 106 14.90 -17.67 11.26
N THR A 107 15.24 -18.92 10.91
CA THR A 107 16.59 -19.53 11.07
C THR A 107 17.35 -19.62 9.75
N GLY A 108 16.80 -19.03 8.70
CA GLY A 108 17.28 -19.02 7.33
C GLY A 108 16.41 -18.08 6.49
N PRO A 109 16.44 -18.18 5.16
CA PRO A 109 15.71 -17.28 4.27
C PRO A 109 14.19 -17.51 4.32
N ALA A 110 13.40 -16.43 4.32
CA ALA A 110 11.94 -16.51 4.34
C ALA A 110 11.37 -17.40 3.23
N SER A 111 11.94 -17.29 2.02
CA SER A 111 11.66 -18.10 0.82
C SER A 111 11.67 -19.63 1.04
N THR A 112 12.57 -20.10 1.90
CA THR A 112 12.81 -21.54 2.15
C THR A 112 12.33 -22.01 3.53
N SER A 113 11.80 -21.09 4.34
CA SER A 113 11.31 -21.35 5.70
C SER A 113 10.13 -22.32 5.78
N GLY A 114 9.35 -22.44 4.70
CA GLY A 114 8.08 -23.17 4.69
C GLY A 114 6.92 -22.43 5.37
N ILE A 115 7.14 -21.19 5.83
CA ILE A 115 6.11 -20.33 6.44
C ILE A 115 5.51 -19.45 5.35
N ALA A 116 4.24 -19.69 4.99
CA ALA A 116 3.53 -18.90 3.99
C ALA A 116 3.34 -17.45 4.46
N GLY A 117 3.69 -16.47 3.63
CA GLY A 117 3.65 -15.05 3.99
C GLY A 117 4.76 -14.60 4.95
N ALA A 118 5.86 -15.36 5.06
CA ALA A 118 7.05 -14.88 5.76
C ALA A 118 7.83 -13.86 4.92
N ALA A 119 8.50 -12.93 5.58
CA ALA A 119 9.37 -11.93 4.97
C ALA A 119 10.70 -11.85 5.74
N ASP A 120 11.81 -11.73 5.00
CA ASP A 120 13.12 -11.41 5.60
C ASP A 120 13.08 -9.99 6.18
N PRO A 121 13.73 -9.73 7.33
CA PRO A 121 13.63 -8.43 7.99
C PRO A 121 14.32 -7.35 7.15
N SER A 122 13.71 -6.17 7.11
CA SER A 122 14.30 -4.94 6.59
C SER A 122 15.05 -4.20 7.70
N ILE A 123 16.00 -3.32 7.35
CA ILE A 123 16.80 -2.56 8.32
C ILE A 123 16.79 -1.06 7.98
N VAL A 124 16.78 -0.23 9.03
CA VAL A 124 17.03 1.21 8.98
C VAL A 124 18.03 1.53 10.08
N GLU A 125 19.07 2.30 9.78
CA GLU A 125 20.12 2.65 10.74
C GLU A 125 20.67 4.06 10.50
N ASP A 126 21.22 4.66 11.56
CA ASP A 126 21.91 5.95 11.51
C ASP A 126 23.26 5.81 10.79
N ASN A 127 23.47 6.60 9.73
CA ASN A 127 24.72 6.65 8.96
C ASN A 127 25.97 6.98 9.81
N THR A 128 25.79 7.53 11.02
CA THR A 128 26.87 7.82 11.97
C THR A 128 27.15 6.69 12.97
N GLN A 129 26.23 5.73 13.12
CA GLN A 129 26.32 4.58 14.01
C GLN A 129 25.54 3.38 13.45
N GLN A 130 26.13 2.73 12.44
CA GLN A 130 25.57 1.54 11.81
C GLN A 130 25.74 0.30 12.69
N ILE A 131 24.71 -0.53 12.78
CA ILE A 131 24.70 -1.83 13.47
C ILE A 131 25.05 -3.00 12.53
N THR A 132 24.79 -2.85 11.23
CA THR A 132 25.08 -3.86 10.19
C THR A 132 26.51 -4.42 10.25
N PRO A 133 27.58 -3.64 10.53
CA PRO A 133 28.95 -4.16 10.64
C PRO A 133 29.15 -5.29 11.66
N PHE A 134 28.32 -5.41 12.70
CA PHE A 134 28.39 -6.50 13.68
C PHE A 134 28.05 -7.88 13.07
N PHE A 135 27.16 -7.90 12.08
CA PHE A 135 26.75 -9.11 11.36
C PHE A 135 27.64 -9.42 10.15
N LEU A 136 28.48 -8.47 9.72
CA LEU A 136 29.28 -8.59 8.49
C LEU A 136 30.80 -8.57 8.70
N THR A 137 31.29 -8.15 9.87
CA THR A 137 32.74 -7.93 10.12
C THR A 137 33.29 -8.98 11.10
N PRO A 138 34.03 -9.99 10.62
CA PRO A 138 34.58 -11.04 11.50
C PRO A 138 35.36 -10.47 12.69
N GLY A 139 34.92 -10.82 13.89
CA GLY A 139 35.52 -10.37 15.15
C GLY A 139 35.00 -9.03 15.68
N ALA A 140 33.90 -8.49 15.12
CA ALA A 140 33.22 -7.31 15.69
C ALA A 140 32.80 -7.58 17.15
N THR A 141 33.19 -6.72 18.08
CA THR A 141 32.93 -6.96 19.51
C THR A 141 31.62 -6.36 20.00
N ASN A 142 31.12 -5.30 19.36
CA ASN A 142 29.96 -4.55 19.85
C ASN A 142 28.96 -4.29 18.71
N LEU A 143 27.67 -4.44 19.01
CA LEU A 143 26.57 -3.78 18.34
C LEU A 143 26.08 -2.65 19.25
N GLU A 144 25.95 -1.43 18.72
CA GLU A 144 25.49 -0.27 19.47
C GLU A 144 24.55 0.58 18.61
N SER A 145 23.38 0.93 19.15
CA SER A 145 22.55 2.03 18.66
C SER A 145 22.06 2.87 19.85
N THR A 146 22.61 4.08 19.95
CA THR A 146 22.44 5.05 21.04
C THR A 146 22.17 6.47 20.53
N THR A 147 22.01 6.68 19.21
CA THR A 147 21.70 8.00 18.62
C THR A 147 20.20 8.32 18.64
N LEU A 148 19.86 9.60 18.41
CA LEU A 148 18.47 10.07 18.31
C LEU A 148 17.71 9.45 17.12
N THR A 149 18.39 9.20 16.00
CA THR A 149 17.79 8.53 14.83
C THR A 149 17.73 7.02 15.06
N GLY A 150 18.77 6.47 15.70
CA GLY A 150 18.85 5.08 16.11
C GLY A 150 18.96 4.09 14.95
N ALA A 151 18.60 2.84 15.25
CA ALA A 151 18.57 1.74 14.31
C ALA A 151 17.44 0.77 14.67
N SER A 152 16.90 0.09 13.68
CA SER A 152 15.83 -0.89 13.82
C SER A 152 15.89 -1.92 12.69
N TRP A 153 15.76 -3.20 13.02
CA TRP A 153 15.38 -4.22 12.04
C TRP A 153 13.96 -4.70 12.32
N TYR A 154 13.17 -4.84 11.25
CA TYR A 154 11.74 -5.04 11.35
C TYR A 154 11.16 -5.87 10.22
N VAL A 155 9.99 -6.45 10.48
CA VAL A 155 9.05 -6.99 9.50
C VAL A 155 7.72 -6.27 9.67
N LEU A 156 6.95 -6.16 8.59
CA LEU A 156 5.59 -5.64 8.66
C LEU A 156 4.74 -6.53 9.58
N ASN A 157 3.79 -5.94 10.30
CA ASN A 157 2.90 -6.68 11.21
C ASN A 157 2.04 -7.75 10.51
N THR A 158 1.95 -7.73 9.19
CA THR A 158 1.33 -8.75 8.33
C THR A 158 2.18 -10.02 8.16
N ALA A 159 3.50 -9.92 8.30
CA ALA A 159 4.43 -11.03 8.07
C ALA A 159 4.14 -12.21 9.00
N ALA A 160 4.12 -13.43 8.46
CA ALA A 160 3.74 -14.62 9.21
C ALA A 160 4.81 -15.07 10.22
N ASN A 161 6.08 -14.81 9.94
CA ASN A 161 7.21 -15.05 10.84
C ASN A 161 7.30 -14.08 12.04
N GLY A 162 6.42 -13.09 12.13
CA GLY A 162 6.22 -12.30 13.35
C GLY A 162 5.44 -13.05 14.45
N LEU A 163 4.75 -14.15 14.11
CA LEU A 163 4.05 -15.01 15.07
C LEU A 163 5.03 -15.94 15.80
N PRO A 164 4.78 -16.30 17.07
CA PRO A 164 5.60 -17.25 17.80
C PRO A 164 5.52 -18.69 17.29
N ASP A 165 6.56 -19.46 17.58
CA ASP A 165 6.63 -20.88 17.32
C ASP A 165 5.76 -21.73 18.29
N ALA A 166 5.88 -23.05 18.19
CA ALA A 166 5.14 -23.98 19.04
C ALA A 166 5.50 -23.93 20.54
N ASN A 167 6.59 -23.25 20.92
CA ASN A 167 7.02 -23.01 22.30
C ASN A 167 6.59 -21.62 22.82
N LEU A 168 5.82 -20.86 22.02
CA LEU A 168 5.51 -19.44 22.21
C LEU A 168 6.74 -18.52 22.10
N GLN A 169 7.73 -18.85 21.26
CA GLN A 169 8.96 -18.07 21.13
C GLN A 169 9.15 -17.50 19.71
N VAL A 170 9.68 -16.27 19.63
CA VAL A 170 10.17 -15.66 18.37
C VAL A 170 11.68 -15.45 18.46
N LEU A 171 12.45 -16.10 17.59
CA LEU A 171 13.88 -15.85 17.44
C LEU A 171 14.12 -14.45 16.85
N ILE A 172 14.99 -13.64 17.47
CA ILE A 172 15.26 -12.26 17.04
C ILE A 172 16.72 -12.05 16.55
N MET A 173 17.64 -12.91 16.98
CA MET A 173 19.05 -12.82 16.65
C MET A 173 19.77 -14.14 16.97
N GLN A 174 20.82 -14.46 16.21
CA GLN A 174 21.83 -15.44 16.57
C GLN A 174 23.20 -14.75 16.65
N VAL A 175 23.96 -14.97 17.73
CA VAL A 175 25.33 -14.48 17.88
C VAL A 175 26.23 -15.63 18.30
N THR A 176 27.28 -15.89 17.53
CA THR A 176 28.30 -16.87 17.94
C THR A 176 29.59 -16.16 18.31
N THR A 177 30.15 -16.48 19.48
CA THR A 177 31.41 -15.87 19.96
C THR A 177 32.16 -16.81 20.89
N SER A 178 33.34 -16.38 21.36
CA SER A 178 34.10 -17.06 22.41
C SER A 178 33.94 -16.33 23.75
N GLY A 179 33.38 -17.01 24.74
CA GLY A 179 33.04 -16.42 26.04
C GLY A 179 31.64 -15.82 26.08
N ASP A 180 31.31 -15.17 27.19
CA ASP A 180 29.96 -14.70 27.49
C ASP A 180 29.61 -13.39 26.78
N ILE A 181 28.31 -13.22 26.52
CA ILE A 181 27.69 -12.03 25.92
C ILE A 181 26.93 -11.21 26.97
N SER A 182 26.79 -9.91 26.78
CA SER A 182 25.93 -9.07 27.63
C SER A 182 25.42 -7.82 26.91
N GLY A 183 24.40 -7.16 27.45
CA GLY A 183 23.89 -5.93 26.89
C GLY A 183 22.44 -5.62 27.23
N GLN A 184 21.79 -4.86 26.34
CA GLN A 184 20.41 -4.42 26.43
C GLN A 184 19.77 -4.50 25.05
N MET A 185 18.57 -5.07 24.96
CA MET A 185 17.77 -5.06 23.73
C MET A 185 16.38 -4.53 23.99
N ASN A 186 15.81 -3.87 22.97
CA ASN A 186 14.47 -3.34 22.99
C ASN A 186 13.70 -3.89 21.79
N PHE A 187 12.51 -4.42 22.02
CA PHE A 187 11.69 -5.03 20.97
C PHE A 187 10.24 -4.57 21.07
N GLN A 188 9.55 -4.64 19.93
CA GLN A 188 8.15 -4.26 19.79
C GLN A 188 7.27 -5.49 19.55
N VAL A 189 6.24 -5.62 20.40
CA VAL A 189 5.20 -6.66 20.29
C VAL A 189 3.83 -5.99 20.14
N PHE A 190 2.97 -6.61 19.33
CA PHE A 190 1.54 -6.30 19.22
C PHE A 190 0.75 -7.42 19.90
N PRO A 191 0.25 -7.22 21.13
CA PRO A 191 -0.56 -8.20 21.84
C PRO A 191 -1.81 -8.55 21.04
N LEU A 192 -2.09 -9.85 20.90
CA LEU A 192 -3.17 -10.40 20.08
C LEU A 192 -3.17 -9.93 18.61
N GLY A 193 -2.03 -9.43 18.11
CA GLY A 193 -1.88 -8.86 16.77
C GLY A 193 -2.60 -7.51 16.56
N VAL A 194 -3.11 -6.87 17.62
CA VAL A 194 -3.87 -5.62 17.52
C VAL A 194 -2.94 -4.41 17.49
N GLY A 195 -2.86 -3.75 16.33
CA GLY A 195 -1.97 -2.59 16.10
C GLY A 195 -2.09 -1.46 17.12
N ALA A 196 -3.28 -1.21 17.66
CA ALA A 196 -3.53 -0.17 18.66
C ALA A 196 -2.90 -0.45 20.05
N ASN A 197 -2.56 -1.71 20.34
CA ASN A 197 -2.11 -2.15 21.66
C ASN A 197 -0.58 -2.32 21.74
N GLN A 198 0.18 -1.69 20.85
CA GLN A 198 1.64 -1.87 20.74
C GLN A 198 2.34 -1.74 22.10
N GLN A 199 3.27 -2.66 22.39
CA GLN A 199 4.13 -2.61 23.55
C GLN A 199 5.59 -2.61 23.12
N GLN A 200 6.38 -1.79 23.79
CA GLN A 200 7.84 -1.74 23.65
C GLN A 200 8.44 -2.19 24.98
N VAL A 201 9.36 -3.15 24.92
CA VAL A 201 9.94 -3.80 26.10
C VAL A 201 11.46 -3.73 26.01
N SER A 202 12.09 -3.22 27.06
CA SER A 202 13.55 -3.15 27.22
C SER A 202 14.01 -4.22 28.21
N ILE A 203 15.00 -5.03 27.82
CA ILE A 203 15.54 -6.13 28.63
C ILE A 203 17.07 -6.05 28.65
N GLU A 204 17.65 -5.98 29.85
CA GLU A 204 19.08 -6.16 30.08
C GLU A 204 19.40 -7.66 30.27
N PHE A 205 20.53 -8.11 29.73
CA PHE A 205 20.97 -9.50 29.81
C PHE A 205 22.49 -9.62 30.07
N ASP A 206 22.87 -10.67 30.79
CA ASP A 206 24.27 -11.05 31.06
C ASP A 206 24.39 -12.57 30.99
N GLY A 207 25.01 -13.08 29.93
CA GLY A 207 25.10 -14.49 29.61
C GLY A 207 23.78 -15.12 29.11
N ALA A 208 23.68 -16.44 29.29
CA ALA A 208 22.53 -17.25 28.93
C ALA A 208 21.53 -17.39 30.09
N GLY A 209 20.23 -17.37 29.80
CA GLY A 209 19.15 -17.40 30.79
C GLY A 209 17.87 -16.73 30.31
N THR A 210 16.81 -16.76 31.10
CA THR A 210 15.58 -15.99 30.84
C THR A 210 15.61 -14.70 31.65
N PHE A 211 15.36 -13.58 30.99
CA PHE A 211 15.43 -12.23 31.54
C PHE A 211 14.07 -11.55 31.43
N GLU A 212 13.63 -10.92 32.51
CA GLU A 212 12.36 -10.19 32.58
C GLU A 212 12.56 -8.72 32.20
N GLY A 213 11.67 -8.17 31.37
CA GLY A 213 11.71 -6.75 31.02
C GLY A 213 11.31 -5.86 32.19
N GLY A 214 12.02 -4.75 32.36
CA GLY A 214 11.90 -3.90 33.54
C GLY A 214 12.00 -2.41 33.21
N ASN A 215 10.85 -1.76 32.98
CA ASN A 215 10.68 -0.36 33.34
C ASN A 215 9.19 0.06 33.42
N LEU A 216 8.57 -0.15 34.57
CA LEU A 216 7.73 0.86 35.24
C LEU A 216 7.76 0.55 36.75
N GLU A 217 8.13 1.52 37.58
CA GLU A 217 7.83 1.49 39.01
C GLU A 217 6.32 1.31 39.20
N PRO A 218 5.85 0.56 40.21
CA PRO A 218 4.42 0.39 40.46
C PRO A 218 3.78 1.73 40.81
N VAL A 219 3.01 2.30 39.88
CA VAL A 219 2.25 3.54 40.07
C VAL A 219 1.07 3.21 40.98
N PRO A 220 1.04 3.69 42.23
CA PRO A 220 -0.03 3.35 43.16
C PRO A 220 -1.27 4.19 42.84
N GLY A 221 -2.44 3.56 42.79
CA GLY A 221 -3.71 4.24 42.63
C GLY A 221 -4.84 3.28 42.30
N CYS A 222 -6.07 3.77 42.19
CA CYS A 222 -7.19 2.91 41.83
C CYS A 222 -7.08 2.41 40.38
N ASN A 223 -6.97 1.09 40.22
CA ASN A 223 -6.90 0.41 38.92
C ASN A 223 -8.22 -0.27 38.50
N ASP A 224 -9.30 -0.03 39.24
CA ASP A 224 -10.64 -0.52 38.89
C ASP A 224 -11.33 0.48 37.95
N SER A 225 -11.59 0.08 36.71
CA SER A 225 -12.25 0.92 35.71
C SER A 225 -13.71 1.27 36.03
N ALA A 226 -14.32 0.62 37.03
CA ALA A 226 -15.66 0.97 37.51
C ALA A 226 -15.65 2.11 38.55
N ALA A 227 -14.52 2.35 39.21
CA ALA A 227 -14.40 3.36 40.26
C ALA A 227 -14.29 4.79 39.68
N CYS A 228 -14.89 5.75 40.37
CA CYS A 228 -14.96 7.15 39.93
C CYS A 228 -13.63 7.92 40.00
N ASN A 229 -12.63 7.35 40.67
CA ASN A 229 -11.26 7.86 40.72
C ASN A 229 -10.26 6.88 40.08
N TYR A 230 -10.71 6.07 39.11
CA TYR A 230 -9.85 5.26 38.26
C TYR A 230 -8.69 6.07 37.67
N ASN A 231 -7.46 5.59 37.87
CA ASN A 231 -6.27 6.13 37.26
C ASN A 231 -5.78 5.16 36.16
N PRO A 232 -5.87 5.52 34.86
CA PRO A 232 -5.40 4.66 33.77
C PRO A 232 -3.88 4.44 33.76
N GLU A 233 -3.12 5.22 34.52
CA GLU A 233 -1.66 5.05 34.70
C GLU A 233 -1.31 4.17 35.91
N ALA A 234 -2.28 3.76 36.75
CA ALA A 234 -2.01 2.99 37.96
C ALA A 234 -1.75 1.51 37.68
N THR A 235 -0.55 1.04 38.01
CA THR A 235 -0.13 -0.36 37.84
C THR A 235 -0.18 -1.18 39.14
N THR A 236 -0.56 -0.57 40.27
CA THR A 236 -0.83 -1.28 41.54
C THR A 236 -1.97 -0.64 42.31
N ASN A 237 -2.99 -1.42 42.68
CA ASN A 237 -4.10 -0.95 43.51
C ASN A 237 -3.63 -0.68 44.94
N ASP A 238 -3.69 0.57 45.37
CA ASP A 238 -3.35 1.02 46.73
C ASP A 238 -4.53 1.01 47.71
N GLY A 239 -5.72 0.59 47.24
CA GLY A 239 -6.97 0.60 47.99
C GLY A 239 -7.70 1.95 47.97
N SER A 240 -7.29 2.90 47.13
CA SER A 240 -7.92 4.23 47.06
C SER A 240 -9.23 4.29 46.27
N CYS A 241 -9.69 3.19 45.66
CA CYS A 241 -10.90 3.17 44.82
C CYS A 241 -12.15 3.67 45.56
N LEU A 242 -12.86 4.61 44.91
CA LEU A 242 -14.12 5.18 45.37
C LEU A 242 -15.25 4.84 44.40
N GLU A 243 -16.46 4.67 44.94
CA GLU A 243 -17.70 4.52 44.19
C GLU A 243 -18.39 5.89 44.04
N LEU A 244 -19.26 6.01 43.03
CA LEU A 244 -20.22 7.11 42.96
C LEU A 244 -21.32 6.89 44.01
N ASP A 245 -21.68 7.94 44.75
CA ASP A 245 -22.89 7.93 45.58
C ASP A 245 -24.16 8.10 44.72
N GLU A 246 -25.34 8.08 45.34
CA GLU A 246 -26.62 8.29 44.66
C GLU A 246 -26.77 9.68 44.01
N CYS A 247 -25.83 10.60 44.26
CA CYS A 247 -25.75 11.94 43.69
C CYS A 247 -24.71 12.07 42.56
N GLY A 248 -23.96 11.01 42.27
CA GLY A 248 -22.88 11.04 41.28
C GLY A 248 -21.63 11.76 41.78
N GLU A 249 -21.47 11.99 43.07
CA GLU A 249 -20.22 12.46 43.66
C GLU A 249 -19.33 11.29 44.09
N CYS A 250 -18.03 11.43 43.86
CA CYS A 250 -17.07 10.37 44.07
C CYS A 250 -16.71 10.23 45.56
N GLY A 251 -17.26 9.22 46.23
CA GLY A 251 -17.14 9.05 47.69
C GLY A 251 -17.94 10.04 48.53
N GLY A 252 -19.08 10.53 48.02
CA GLY A 252 -19.99 11.43 48.74
C GLY A 252 -20.87 10.75 49.79
N ASP A 253 -21.65 11.56 50.54
CA ASP A 253 -22.55 11.12 51.61
C ASP A 253 -23.98 10.75 51.10
N GLY A 254 -24.27 10.88 49.80
CA GLY A 254 -25.55 10.55 49.17
C GLY A 254 -26.71 11.51 49.47
N ILE A 255 -27.94 11.13 49.07
CA ILE A 255 -29.15 11.93 49.29
C ILE A 255 -29.50 11.98 50.79
N ALA A 256 -29.63 13.18 51.33
CA ALA A 256 -29.96 13.39 52.74
C ALA A 256 -31.34 12.80 53.13
N GLU A 257 -31.44 12.18 54.31
CA GLU A 257 -32.65 11.50 54.78
C GLU A 257 -33.88 12.44 54.82
N GLY A 258 -34.84 12.20 53.93
CA GLY A 258 -36.07 12.99 53.79
C GLY A 258 -36.10 13.96 52.61
N ALA A 259 -34.99 14.14 51.90
CA ALA A 259 -34.97 14.76 50.58
C ALA A 259 -35.36 13.75 49.48
N CYS A 260 -35.77 14.26 48.32
CA CYS A 260 -36.02 13.48 47.11
C CYS A 260 -35.00 13.72 45.99
N ASP A 261 -34.06 14.65 46.19
CA ASP A 261 -32.90 14.88 45.33
C ASP A 261 -31.67 15.36 46.15
N CYS A 262 -30.55 15.54 45.45
CA CYS A 262 -29.26 15.91 46.01
C CYS A 262 -29.16 17.38 46.43
N ASP A 263 -30.04 18.25 45.92
CA ASP A 263 -30.15 19.66 46.34
C ASP A 263 -30.96 19.82 47.65
N GLY A 264 -31.57 18.74 48.13
CA GLY A 264 -32.32 18.71 49.39
C GLY A 264 -33.81 19.06 49.25
N ASN A 265 -34.37 18.97 48.04
CA ASN A 265 -35.78 19.25 47.81
C ASN A 265 -36.70 18.17 48.40
N VAL A 266 -37.99 18.50 48.54
CA VAL A 266 -39.02 17.60 49.05
C VAL A 266 -40.17 17.46 48.06
N VAL A 267 -40.90 16.36 48.17
CA VAL A 267 -42.00 16.01 47.28
C VAL A 267 -43.22 16.90 47.53
N ASP A 268 -43.84 17.38 46.44
CA ASP A 268 -45.00 18.28 46.46
C ASP A 268 -46.35 17.55 46.62
N ALA A 269 -47.46 18.28 46.47
CA ALA A 269 -48.81 17.73 46.61
C ALA A 269 -49.30 16.89 45.40
N CYS A 270 -48.64 17.01 44.24
CA CYS A 270 -48.88 16.17 43.07
C CYS A 270 -48.05 14.88 43.12
N GLY A 271 -46.95 14.86 43.89
CA GLY A 271 -46.04 13.73 44.04
C GLY A 271 -44.67 13.94 43.40
N GLU A 272 -44.38 15.16 42.93
CA GLU A 272 -43.13 15.49 42.22
C GLU A 272 -42.10 16.17 43.12
N CYS A 273 -40.82 15.85 42.92
CA CYS A 273 -39.73 16.43 43.71
C CYS A 273 -39.49 17.90 43.34
N GLY A 274 -39.64 18.82 44.31
CA GLY A 274 -39.46 20.25 44.06
C GLY A 274 -40.56 20.92 43.19
N GLY A 275 -41.67 20.23 42.93
CA GLY A 275 -42.78 20.72 42.11
C GLY A 275 -43.58 21.90 42.71
N ASP A 276 -44.30 22.63 41.85
CA ASP A 276 -45.15 23.76 42.23
C ASP A 276 -46.66 23.43 42.31
N GLY A 277 -47.03 22.17 42.12
CA GLY A 277 -48.41 21.69 42.13
C GLY A 277 -49.23 21.93 40.84
N SER A 278 -48.63 22.41 39.75
CA SER A 278 -49.36 22.76 38.53
C SER A 278 -49.82 21.54 37.70
N GLU A 279 -49.01 20.49 37.60
CA GLU A 279 -49.25 19.37 36.66
C GLU A 279 -50.49 18.51 37.00
N CYS A 280 -50.91 18.46 38.27
CA CYS A 280 -52.12 17.73 38.68
C CYS A 280 -53.40 18.59 38.75
N THR A 281 -53.41 19.77 38.10
CA THR A 281 -54.55 20.69 38.02
C THR A 281 -55.19 20.69 36.63
N GLY A 282 -56.53 20.55 36.52
CA GLY A 282 -57.21 20.62 35.21
C GLY A 282 -58.74 20.50 35.20
N CYS A 283 -59.34 20.51 34.01
CA CYS A 283 -60.78 20.36 33.79
C CYS A 283 -61.25 18.96 34.19
N THR A 284 -62.18 18.86 35.15
CA THR A 284 -62.71 17.59 35.69
C THR A 284 -64.10 17.23 35.14
N ILE A 285 -64.59 17.90 34.09
CA ILE A 285 -65.92 17.65 33.50
C ILE A 285 -65.81 16.61 32.39
N ALA A 286 -66.29 15.39 32.65
CA ALA A 286 -66.14 14.22 31.78
C ALA A 286 -66.78 14.30 30.37
N THR A 287 -67.44 15.42 30.02
CA THR A 287 -68.05 15.65 28.71
C THR A 287 -67.36 16.74 27.89
N ALA A 288 -66.24 17.29 28.39
CA ALA A 288 -65.43 18.27 27.66
C ALA A 288 -64.37 17.57 26.79
N CYS A 289 -64.04 18.13 25.62
CA CYS A 289 -62.97 17.58 24.76
C CYS A 289 -61.60 17.55 25.49
N ASN A 290 -61.37 18.50 26.39
CA ASN A 290 -60.16 18.62 27.22
C ASN A 290 -60.38 18.16 28.69
N TYR A 291 -61.19 17.12 28.92
CA TYR A 291 -61.29 16.48 30.23
C TYR A 291 -59.95 15.82 30.61
N LEU A 292 -59.48 16.05 31.84
CA LEU A 292 -58.33 15.39 32.46
C LEU A 292 -58.81 14.45 33.58
N ALA A 293 -58.71 13.14 33.36
CA ALA A 293 -59.15 12.14 34.30
C ALA A 293 -58.23 11.99 35.53
N GLY A 294 -56.97 12.41 35.41
CA GLY A 294 -55.95 12.38 36.47
C GLY A 294 -55.87 13.62 37.35
N ALA A 295 -56.70 14.65 37.11
CA ALA A 295 -56.64 15.91 37.87
C ALA A 295 -57.02 15.70 39.34
N VAL A 296 -56.11 16.04 40.25
CA VAL A 296 -56.30 15.98 41.71
C VAL A 296 -56.83 17.32 42.24
N VAL A 297 -56.56 18.42 41.52
CA VAL A 297 -57.04 19.78 41.79
C VAL A 297 -57.92 20.24 40.61
N SER A 298 -59.14 20.73 40.88
CA SER A 298 -60.10 21.02 39.81
C SER A 298 -60.06 22.47 39.30
N ASP A 299 -59.88 22.65 37.99
CA ASP A 299 -60.14 23.90 37.28
C ASP A 299 -61.22 23.71 36.21
N ASN A 300 -62.48 23.81 36.61
CA ASN A 300 -63.62 23.62 35.70
C ASN A 300 -63.99 24.87 34.88
N ALA A 301 -63.16 25.93 34.92
CA ALA A 301 -63.37 27.13 34.11
C ALA A 301 -62.75 27.02 32.69
N SER A 302 -61.85 26.07 32.46
CA SER A 302 -61.07 25.90 31.23
C SER A 302 -61.61 24.84 30.25
N CYS A 303 -62.79 24.27 30.50
CA CYS A 303 -63.38 23.18 29.71
C CYS A 303 -63.97 23.61 28.34
N VAL A 304 -63.76 22.82 27.28
CA VAL A 304 -64.18 23.06 25.87
C VAL A 304 -65.10 21.94 25.35
N PHE A 305 -66.03 22.26 24.44
CA PHE A 305 -67.04 21.32 23.89
C PHE A 305 -67.19 21.50 22.37
N ALA A 306 -67.57 20.43 21.65
CA ALA A 306 -67.95 20.46 20.23
C ALA A 306 -69.48 20.51 20.07
N ASP A 307 -70.00 21.31 19.14
CA ASP A 307 -71.45 21.51 18.95
C ASP A 307 -71.93 21.62 17.47
N GLY A 308 -71.03 21.45 16.49
CA GLY A 308 -71.32 21.43 15.05
C GLY A 308 -71.45 20.04 14.39
N PRO A 309 -71.97 19.94 13.15
CA PRO A 309 -72.26 18.67 12.45
C PRO A 309 -71.09 18.06 11.67
N CYS A 310 -69.93 18.72 11.61
CA CYS A 310 -68.67 18.19 11.05
C CYS A 310 -67.50 18.32 12.06
N GLU A 311 -67.84 18.54 13.33
CA GLU A 311 -66.90 18.71 14.43
C GLU A 311 -66.75 17.39 15.21
N GLU A 312 -65.52 16.92 15.38
CA GLU A 312 -65.19 15.87 16.35
C GLU A 312 -64.15 16.41 17.34
N CYS A 313 -64.25 15.99 18.61
CA CYS A 313 -63.15 16.18 19.57
C CYS A 313 -61.96 15.32 19.12
N ILE A 314 -60.79 15.92 18.95
CA ILE A 314 -59.54 15.21 18.67
C ILE A 314 -58.65 15.30 19.91
N GLY A 315 -58.22 14.14 20.40
CA GLY A 315 -57.62 13.95 21.73
C GLY A 315 -58.47 12.99 22.56
N ASN A 316 -57.85 12.27 23.50
CA ASN A 316 -58.45 11.07 24.10
C ASN A 316 -59.51 11.36 25.17
N GLY A 317 -59.85 12.63 25.39
CA GLY A 317 -60.84 13.09 26.38
C GLY A 317 -60.53 12.66 27.82
N LEU A 318 -59.28 12.29 28.14
CA LEU A 318 -58.87 11.80 29.47
C LEU A 318 -57.53 12.41 29.95
N ASP A 319 -56.82 13.11 29.06
CA ASP A 319 -55.47 13.67 29.25
C ASP A 319 -55.43 15.21 29.33
N GLY A 320 -56.58 15.88 29.27
CA GLY A 320 -56.66 17.34 29.38
C GLY A 320 -56.29 18.12 28.12
N THR A 321 -55.95 17.47 26.99
CA THR A 321 -55.34 18.16 25.82
C THR A 321 -56.26 18.35 24.61
N GLY A 322 -57.44 17.72 24.59
CA GLY A 322 -58.27 17.63 23.38
C GLY A 322 -58.87 18.96 22.87
N SER A 323 -59.01 19.06 21.55
CA SER A 323 -59.52 20.24 20.82
C SER A 323 -60.50 19.84 19.72
N VAL A 324 -61.05 20.80 18.96
CA VAL A 324 -62.05 20.57 17.91
C VAL A 324 -61.48 20.92 16.53
N ILE A 325 -61.71 20.07 15.52
CA ILE A 325 -61.31 20.31 14.12
C ILE A 325 -62.50 20.06 13.17
N ASP A 326 -62.53 20.81 12.05
CA ASP A 326 -63.52 20.75 10.96
C ASP A 326 -62.77 20.86 9.60
N THR A 327 -63.03 19.97 8.63
CA THR A 327 -62.65 20.12 7.19
C THR A 327 -63.16 18.96 6.32
N ALA A 328 -63.54 19.26 5.07
CA ALA A 328 -63.92 18.30 4.02
C ALA A 328 -63.18 18.60 2.69
N ASP A 329 -63.16 17.63 1.76
CA ASP A 329 -62.47 17.80 0.46
C ASP A 329 -63.28 18.55 -0.61
N GLU A 330 -62.65 18.86 -1.75
CA GLU A 330 -63.24 19.68 -2.82
C GLU A 330 -64.37 18.98 -3.62
N CYS A 331 -64.67 17.71 -3.29
CA CYS A 331 -65.85 16.97 -3.78
C CYS A 331 -66.91 16.74 -2.67
N GLY A 332 -66.68 17.23 -1.44
CA GLY A 332 -67.62 17.19 -0.34
C GLY A 332 -67.75 15.83 0.36
N VAL A 333 -66.73 14.97 0.30
CA VAL A 333 -66.71 13.66 0.96
C VAL A 333 -65.36 13.45 1.67
N CYS A 334 -65.35 12.84 2.85
CA CYS A 334 -64.13 12.72 3.64
C CYS A 334 -63.27 11.50 3.20
N ASN A 335 -61.99 11.76 2.89
CA ASN A 335 -60.88 10.79 2.68
C ASN A 335 -61.07 9.75 1.55
N GLY A 336 -60.71 10.10 0.31
CA GLY A 336 -60.61 9.18 -0.85
C GLY A 336 -59.20 9.06 -1.46
N SER A 337 -58.91 7.94 -2.13
CA SER A 337 -57.63 7.63 -2.80
C SER A 337 -57.82 7.13 -4.24
N GLY A 338 -56.83 7.31 -5.13
CA GLY A 338 -56.90 6.96 -6.57
C GLY A 338 -55.65 6.28 -7.13
N ALA A 339 -55.74 5.67 -8.33
CA ALA A 339 -54.65 4.89 -8.96
C ALA A 339 -54.72 4.86 -10.52
N ILE A 340 -53.63 4.40 -11.16
CA ILE A 340 -53.32 4.48 -12.61
C ILE A 340 -52.88 3.10 -13.18
N TYR A 341 -53.53 2.66 -14.27
CA TYR A 341 -53.22 1.69 -15.37
C TYR A 341 -52.28 0.44 -15.26
N GLU A 342 -52.46 -0.51 -16.20
CA GLU A 342 -52.08 -1.96 -16.16
C GLU A 342 -51.52 -2.49 -17.52
N CYS A 343 -50.63 -3.52 -17.52
CA CYS A 343 -50.22 -4.36 -18.69
C CYS A 343 -49.40 -5.62 -18.26
N GLY A 344 -49.18 -6.69 -19.06
CA GLY A 344 -49.78 -6.96 -20.38
C GLY A 344 -49.60 -8.35 -21.09
N CYS A 345 -48.46 -9.07 -21.08
CA CYS A 345 -48.21 -10.29 -21.92
C CYS A 345 -47.20 -11.32 -21.36
N ASP A 346 -47.24 -12.58 -21.85
CA ASP A 346 -46.45 -13.78 -21.43
C ASP A 346 -45.45 -14.30 -22.51
N ASP A 347 -44.62 -15.31 -22.15
CA ASP A 347 -43.33 -15.78 -22.72
C ASP A 347 -43.17 -16.18 -24.22
N VAL A 348 -41.92 -16.06 -24.71
CA VAL A 348 -41.42 -16.33 -26.08
C VAL A 348 -40.97 -17.80 -26.32
N PRO A 349 -41.16 -18.41 -27.51
CA PRO A 349 -40.72 -19.78 -27.83
C PRO A 349 -39.19 -19.99 -27.90
N SER A 350 -38.73 -21.24 -27.68
CA SER A 350 -37.31 -21.58 -27.69
C SER A 350 -36.73 -21.75 -29.10
N GLY A 351 -35.73 -20.93 -29.43
CA GLY A 351 -35.06 -20.84 -30.73
C GLY A 351 -35.23 -19.46 -31.35
N ASP A 352 -36.35 -18.81 -31.05
CA ASP A 352 -36.68 -17.46 -31.48
C ASP A 352 -36.31 -16.46 -30.37
N CYS A 353 -35.98 -15.22 -30.74
CA CYS A 353 -35.57 -14.16 -29.81
C CYS A 353 -36.60 -13.03 -29.65
N ASP A 354 -37.75 -13.12 -30.33
CA ASP A 354 -38.91 -12.27 -30.13
C ASP A 354 -40.24 -13.01 -30.36
N CYS A 355 -41.36 -12.34 -30.08
CA CYS A 355 -42.71 -12.87 -30.29
C CYS A 355 -43.10 -13.04 -31.77
N ASP A 356 -42.32 -12.50 -32.70
CA ASP A 356 -42.61 -12.48 -34.14
C ASP A 356 -41.86 -13.60 -34.90
N GLY A 357 -40.94 -14.31 -34.24
CA GLY A 357 -40.28 -15.53 -34.74
C GLY A 357 -38.92 -15.29 -35.40
N ASN A 358 -38.22 -14.22 -35.01
CA ASN A 358 -36.89 -13.91 -35.52
C ASN A 358 -35.78 -14.71 -34.78
N GLN A 359 -34.63 -14.90 -35.43
CA GLN A 359 -33.45 -15.60 -34.90
C GLN A 359 -32.24 -14.67 -34.82
N LEU A 360 -31.28 -15.01 -33.95
CA LEU A 360 -30.05 -14.22 -33.75
C LEU A 360 -29.07 -14.34 -34.92
N ASP A 361 -28.47 -13.22 -35.31
CA ASP A 361 -27.35 -13.13 -36.25
C ASP A 361 -25.96 -13.27 -35.58
N ALA A 362 -24.89 -13.03 -36.35
CA ALA A 362 -23.50 -13.15 -35.88
C ALA A 362 -23.09 -12.09 -34.83
N LEU A 363 -23.84 -10.99 -34.69
CA LEU A 363 -23.65 -9.97 -33.66
C LEU A 363 -24.53 -10.23 -32.42
N GLY A 364 -25.36 -11.27 -32.46
CA GLY A 364 -26.34 -11.55 -31.41
C GLY A 364 -27.59 -10.66 -31.48
N VAL A 365 -27.92 -10.10 -32.66
CA VAL A 365 -29.12 -9.30 -32.87
C VAL A 365 -30.23 -10.13 -33.50
N CYS A 366 -31.45 -9.96 -33.00
CA CYS A 366 -32.62 -10.71 -33.48
C CYS A 366 -33.11 -10.15 -34.82
N GLY A 367 -32.90 -10.89 -35.92
CA GLY A 367 -33.42 -10.54 -37.25
C GLY A 367 -32.63 -9.47 -38.04
N GLY A 368 -31.34 -9.28 -37.76
CA GLY A 368 -30.49 -8.30 -38.47
C GLY A 368 -30.00 -8.73 -39.86
N ASP A 369 -29.59 -7.73 -40.66
CA ASP A 369 -29.24 -7.84 -42.08
C ASP A 369 -27.85 -7.25 -42.43
N CYS A 370 -26.76 -7.87 -41.92
CA CYS A 370 -25.39 -7.56 -42.34
C CYS A 370 -25.15 -7.94 -43.82
N ALA A 371 -24.70 -6.96 -44.63
CA ALA A 371 -24.69 -7.05 -46.09
C ALA A 371 -23.30 -7.15 -46.73
N ASP A 372 -22.23 -6.62 -46.10
CA ASP A 372 -20.87 -6.62 -46.63
C ASP A 372 -19.82 -6.87 -45.52
N ASP A 373 -18.93 -7.85 -45.76
CA ASP A 373 -17.64 -8.10 -45.10
C ASP A 373 -16.62 -8.11 -46.26
N ALA A 374 -16.14 -6.93 -46.64
CA ALA A 374 -15.40 -6.74 -47.89
C ALA A 374 -13.95 -7.22 -47.80
N ASN A 375 -13.39 -7.31 -46.59
CA ASN A 375 -12.01 -7.73 -46.36
C ASN A 375 -11.87 -9.20 -45.88
N GLY A 376 -12.97 -9.82 -45.45
CA GLY A 376 -13.05 -11.25 -45.15
C GLY A 376 -12.48 -11.66 -43.78
N ASN A 377 -12.37 -10.72 -42.84
CA ASN A 377 -11.83 -10.97 -41.50
C ASN A 377 -12.85 -11.60 -40.53
N GLY A 378 -14.13 -11.65 -40.90
CA GLY A 378 -15.22 -12.20 -40.08
C GLY A 378 -15.95 -11.19 -39.19
N ILE A 379 -15.71 -9.89 -39.40
CA ILE A 379 -16.44 -8.76 -38.83
C ILE A 379 -17.13 -8.03 -40.00
N CYS A 380 -18.39 -7.59 -39.82
CA CYS A 380 -19.09 -6.83 -40.86
C CYS A 380 -18.47 -5.43 -41.02
N ASP A 381 -18.43 -4.87 -42.23
CA ASP A 381 -17.78 -3.58 -42.51
C ASP A 381 -18.41 -2.40 -41.74
N ASP A 382 -19.67 -2.52 -41.31
CA ASP A 382 -20.40 -1.56 -40.47
C ASP A 382 -20.20 -1.77 -38.96
N ALA A 383 -19.51 -2.85 -38.58
CA ALA A 383 -19.08 -3.19 -37.22
C ALA A 383 -17.56 -3.09 -37.03
N GLU A 384 -16.79 -2.79 -38.09
CA GLU A 384 -15.39 -2.40 -37.94
C GLU A 384 -15.29 -1.06 -37.22
N ILE A 385 -14.35 -0.96 -36.28
CA ILE A 385 -14.07 0.26 -35.52
C ILE A 385 -12.77 0.85 -36.10
N PRO A 386 -12.82 1.96 -36.86
CA PRO A 386 -11.64 2.65 -37.34
C PRO A 386 -10.90 3.32 -36.18
N GLY A 387 -9.58 3.24 -36.20
CA GLY A 387 -8.70 3.93 -35.26
C GLY A 387 -7.34 3.25 -35.17
N CYS A 388 -6.40 3.85 -34.44
CA CYS A 388 -5.07 3.28 -34.36
C CYS A 388 -5.03 1.90 -33.67
N THR A 389 -4.49 0.90 -34.36
CA THR A 389 -4.30 -0.47 -33.86
C THR A 389 -2.88 -0.76 -33.34
N ASP A 390 -1.94 0.18 -33.49
CA ASP A 390 -0.58 0.05 -32.97
C ASP A 390 -0.53 0.42 -31.49
N ASN A 391 -0.05 -0.49 -30.62
CA ASN A 391 0.00 -0.27 -29.18
C ASN A 391 1.02 0.80 -28.75
N ALA A 392 1.96 1.16 -29.64
CA ALA A 392 2.95 2.21 -29.38
C ALA A 392 2.41 3.63 -29.64
N ALA A 393 1.19 3.76 -30.18
CA ALA A 393 0.57 5.05 -30.47
C ALA A 393 -0.22 5.63 -29.28
N CYS A 394 -0.21 6.95 -29.20
CA CYS A 394 -0.85 7.75 -28.16
C CYS A 394 -2.38 7.70 -28.17
N ASN A 395 -2.94 7.48 -29.35
CA ASN A 395 -4.36 7.26 -29.57
C ASN A 395 -4.68 5.79 -29.89
N TYR A 396 -3.82 4.85 -29.46
CA TYR A 396 -4.11 3.42 -29.54
C TYR A 396 -5.49 3.13 -28.97
N ASN A 397 -6.32 2.47 -29.78
CA ASN A 397 -7.65 2.06 -29.39
C ASN A 397 -7.70 0.54 -29.38
N ALA A 398 -7.70 -0.06 -28.18
CA ALA A 398 -7.84 -1.51 -28.01
C ALA A 398 -9.18 -2.09 -28.50
N GLN A 399 -10.11 -1.26 -28.98
CA GLN A 399 -11.34 -1.67 -29.67
C GLN A 399 -11.29 -1.41 -31.18
N ALA A 400 -10.27 -0.72 -31.70
CA ALA A 400 -10.11 -0.57 -33.14
C ALA A 400 -9.77 -1.92 -33.78
N THR A 401 -10.49 -2.24 -34.84
CA THR A 401 -10.32 -3.47 -35.62
C THR A 401 -9.71 -3.21 -37.00
N GLN A 402 -9.56 -1.93 -37.37
CA GLN A 402 -8.95 -1.48 -38.62
C GLN A 402 -8.14 -0.20 -38.36
N ASP A 403 -6.87 -0.24 -38.75
CA ASP A 403 -6.02 0.96 -38.79
C ASP A 403 -6.48 1.89 -39.91
N ASP A 404 -6.90 3.09 -39.53
CA ASP A 404 -7.33 4.16 -40.43
C ASP A 404 -6.20 5.16 -40.75
N GLY A 405 -4.99 4.90 -40.26
CA GLY A 405 -3.83 5.79 -40.39
C GLY A 405 -3.90 6.99 -39.44
N SER A 406 -4.80 6.98 -38.44
CA SER A 406 -4.87 8.03 -37.43
C SER A 406 -3.81 7.92 -36.34
N CYS A 407 -2.98 6.87 -36.34
CA CYS A 407 -1.94 6.62 -35.33
C CYS A 407 -1.06 7.85 -35.08
N ASP A 408 -1.28 8.47 -33.93
CA ASP A 408 -0.53 9.62 -33.42
C ASP A 408 0.50 9.09 -32.44
N PHE A 409 1.78 9.27 -32.76
CA PHE A 409 2.89 8.83 -31.92
C PHE A 409 3.49 9.99 -31.10
N CYS A 410 2.96 11.21 -31.21
CA CYS A 410 3.58 12.42 -30.66
C CYS A 410 2.75 13.12 -29.57
N SER A 411 1.41 13.02 -29.55
CA SER A 411 0.59 13.75 -28.55
C SER A 411 0.69 13.23 -27.11
N CYS A 412 1.15 12.00 -26.92
CA CYS A 412 1.47 11.38 -25.62
C CYS A 412 2.96 11.29 -25.35
N ALA A 413 3.82 11.95 -26.15
CA ALA A 413 5.24 12.07 -25.86
C ALA A 413 5.44 12.86 -24.55
N ARG A 414 5.24 12.17 -23.42
CA ARG A 414 5.78 12.59 -22.14
C ARG A 414 7.29 12.43 -22.31
N ALA A 415 7.97 13.56 -22.44
CA ALA A 415 9.41 13.63 -22.33
C ALA A 415 9.81 13.26 -20.88
N SER A 416 9.80 11.97 -20.57
CA SER A 416 10.71 11.38 -19.61
C SER A 416 11.95 11.00 -20.39
N ASP A 417 13.05 11.69 -20.15
CA ASP A 417 14.32 11.37 -20.79
C ASP A 417 14.90 10.02 -20.28
N TYR A 418 14.31 9.43 -19.23
CA TYR A 418 14.68 8.14 -18.64
C TYR A 418 14.21 6.95 -19.48
N THR A 419 15.15 6.16 -19.99
CA THR A 419 14.87 5.00 -20.84
C THR A 419 15.08 3.67 -20.13
N LEU A 420 14.58 2.58 -20.70
CA LEU A 420 14.74 1.21 -20.20
C LEU A 420 15.56 0.38 -21.20
N THR A 421 16.78 0.00 -20.83
CA THR A 421 17.67 -0.82 -21.67
C THR A 421 17.73 -2.27 -21.19
N LEU A 422 17.41 -3.21 -22.07
CA LEU A 422 17.48 -4.65 -21.85
C LEU A 422 18.68 -5.25 -22.60
N GLU A 423 19.73 -5.63 -21.87
CA GLU A 423 20.91 -6.30 -22.41
C GLU A 423 20.78 -7.82 -22.35
N ALA A 424 20.74 -8.50 -23.50
CA ALA A 424 20.81 -9.96 -23.58
C ALA A 424 22.26 -10.47 -23.64
N SER A 425 22.58 -11.44 -22.79
CA SER A 425 23.87 -12.13 -22.74
C SER A 425 23.70 -13.65 -22.63
N PRO A 426 24.63 -14.47 -23.16
CA PRO A 426 24.56 -15.92 -22.99
C PRO A 426 24.75 -16.31 -21.52
N ALA A 427 23.81 -17.09 -20.97
CA ALA A 427 23.90 -17.63 -19.62
C ALA A 427 25.06 -18.66 -19.50
N VAL A 428 25.51 -18.93 -18.27
CA VAL A 428 26.43 -20.05 -17.97
C VAL A 428 25.75 -21.38 -18.27
N THR A 429 24.45 -21.47 -17.98
CA THR A 429 23.57 -22.60 -18.23
C THR A 429 23.25 -22.70 -19.73
N ALA A 430 23.73 -23.77 -20.35
CA ALA A 430 23.68 -23.94 -21.80
C ALA A 430 22.25 -23.93 -22.37
N GLY A 431 21.97 -22.96 -23.24
CA GLY A 431 20.69 -22.81 -23.93
C GLY A 431 19.76 -21.75 -23.35
N LEU A 432 20.19 -21.02 -22.32
CA LEU A 432 19.46 -19.89 -21.75
C LEU A 432 20.13 -18.54 -22.11
N THR A 433 19.33 -17.48 -22.06
CA THR A 433 19.75 -16.08 -22.23
C THR A 433 19.45 -15.32 -20.95
N THR A 434 20.45 -14.60 -20.44
CA THR A 434 20.33 -13.69 -19.30
C THR A 434 20.10 -12.28 -19.80
N TYR A 435 18.92 -11.74 -19.52
CA TYR A 435 18.53 -10.36 -19.75
C TYR A 435 18.81 -9.54 -18.49
N ARG A 436 19.58 -8.47 -18.61
CA ARG A 436 19.74 -7.46 -17.57
C ARG A 436 18.95 -6.23 -17.95
N VAL A 437 18.07 -5.81 -17.05
CA VAL A 437 17.16 -4.68 -17.27
C VAL A 437 17.72 -3.48 -16.51
N TYR A 438 18.05 -2.44 -17.25
CA TYR A 438 18.61 -1.19 -16.76
C TYR A 438 17.63 -0.05 -16.98
N VAL A 439 17.55 0.89 -16.03
CA VAL A 439 17.01 2.22 -16.27
C VAL A 439 18.18 3.16 -16.53
N ASP A 440 18.13 3.85 -17.67
CA ASP A 440 19.12 4.82 -18.10
C ASP A 440 18.76 6.20 -17.50
N MET A 441 19.71 6.80 -16.78
CA MET A 441 19.55 8.08 -16.07
C MET A 441 20.15 9.24 -16.87
N GLN A 442 19.70 10.47 -16.58
CA GLN A 442 20.17 11.67 -17.28
C GLN A 442 21.35 12.34 -16.60
N ASP A 443 21.35 12.37 -15.26
CA ASP A 443 22.42 12.94 -14.45
C ASP A 443 22.93 11.90 -13.43
N ALA A 444 24.23 11.99 -13.11
CA ALA A 444 24.87 11.14 -12.11
C ALA A 444 24.33 11.34 -10.68
N THR A 445 23.49 12.36 -10.46
CA THR A 445 22.81 12.65 -9.19
C THR A 445 21.35 12.21 -9.15
N ASP A 446 20.78 11.72 -10.26
CA ASP A 446 19.44 11.13 -10.28
C ASP A 446 19.40 9.90 -9.37
N ARG A 447 18.25 9.67 -8.71
CA ARG A 447 18.07 8.57 -7.76
C ARG A 447 16.87 7.72 -8.12
N MET A 448 17.10 6.46 -8.50
CA MET A 448 16.05 5.47 -8.56
C MET A 448 15.71 4.98 -7.15
N SER A 449 14.40 4.81 -6.89
CA SER A 449 13.92 4.41 -5.56
C SER A 449 13.09 3.13 -5.57
N ALA A 450 12.31 2.87 -6.62
CA ALA A 450 11.38 1.75 -6.66
C ALA A 450 11.04 1.29 -8.08
N VAL A 451 10.69 0.01 -8.21
CA VAL A 451 9.92 -0.55 -9.33
C VAL A 451 8.58 -1.02 -8.77
N PHE A 452 7.47 -0.68 -9.42
CA PHE A 452 6.13 -0.89 -8.88
C PHE A 452 5.10 -1.31 -9.93
N GLY A 453 4.01 -1.91 -9.46
CA GLY A 453 2.81 -2.18 -10.26
C GLY A 453 1.53 -2.12 -9.43
N ASN A 454 0.43 -1.69 -10.04
CA ASN A 454 -0.92 -1.64 -9.47
C ASN A 454 -1.99 -1.64 -10.58
N ASP A 455 -3.25 -1.37 -10.24
CA ASP A 455 -4.40 -1.34 -11.15
C ASP A 455 -4.41 -0.17 -12.15
N GLN A 456 -3.61 0.87 -11.92
CA GLN A 456 -3.47 2.04 -12.81
C GLN A 456 -2.18 1.99 -13.65
N ALA A 457 -1.15 1.31 -13.16
CA ALA A 457 0.13 1.11 -13.82
C ALA A 457 0.58 -0.35 -13.61
N SER A 458 0.16 -1.25 -14.49
CA SER A 458 0.43 -2.68 -14.39
C SER A 458 1.92 -2.99 -14.51
N LEU A 459 2.45 -3.83 -13.62
CA LEU A 459 3.79 -4.41 -13.75
C LEU A 459 3.66 -5.84 -14.26
N ILE A 460 4.22 -6.13 -15.43
CA ILE A 460 4.11 -7.42 -16.11
C ILE A 460 5.48 -7.79 -16.70
N VAL A 461 5.99 -8.99 -16.40
CA VAL A 461 7.17 -9.56 -17.06
C VAL A 461 6.89 -11.01 -17.46
N ASN A 462 6.71 -11.23 -18.75
CA ASN A 462 6.46 -12.54 -19.35
C ASN A 462 7.78 -13.24 -19.67
N THR A 463 7.90 -14.50 -19.26
CA THR A 463 8.97 -15.44 -19.60
C THR A 463 8.34 -16.73 -20.14
N PRO A 464 7.91 -16.78 -21.42
CA PRO A 464 7.22 -17.96 -21.98
C PRO A 464 8.02 -19.26 -21.88
N GLY A 465 9.36 -19.18 -21.89
CA GLY A 465 10.27 -20.31 -21.69
C GLY A 465 10.61 -20.65 -20.24
N GLY A 466 10.03 -19.94 -19.26
CA GLY A 466 10.24 -20.11 -17.83
C GLY A 466 11.51 -19.45 -17.29
N ALA A 467 11.36 -18.66 -16.22
CA ALA A 467 12.46 -18.04 -15.48
C ALA A 467 13.33 -19.11 -14.80
N PHE A 468 14.64 -18.98 -14.95
CA PHE A 468 15.63 -19.82 -14.29
C PHE A 468 15.85 -19.33 -12.86
N ASN A 469 15.63 -20.24 -11.92
CA ASN A 469 15.90 -20.08 -10.49
C ASN A 469 16.51 -21.40 -9.99
N SER A 470 17.71 -21.35 -9.43
CA SER A 470 18.40 -22.48 -8.84
C SER A 470 17.85 -22.80 -7.45
N SER A 471 18.15 -23.99 -6.94
CA SER A 471 17.88 -24.34 -5.54
C SER A 471 18.85 -23.68 -4.54
N PHE A 472 19.78 -22.85 -5.01
CA PHE A 472 20.86 -22.25 -4.22
C PHE A 472 20.67 -20.75 -3.99
N ASN A 473 19.93 -20.05 -4.86
CA ASN A 473 19.46 -18.71 -4.56
C ASN A 473 18.51 -18.75 -3.34
N SER A 474 18.89 -18.04 -2.28
CA SER A 474 18.10 -17.95 -1.05
C SER A 474 17.12 -16.78 -1.04
N SER A 475 17.24 -15.81 -1.94
CA SER A 475 16.49 -14.55 -1.86
C SER A 475 15.78 -14.23 -3.17
N TRP A 476 14.70 -13.45 -3.09
CA TRP A 476 14.02 -12.91 -4.26
C TRP A 476 14.81 -11.75 -4.90
N ASN A 477 15.77 -11.18 -4.17
CA ASN A 477 16.63 -10.09 -4.62
C ASN A 477 18.11 -10.52 -4.72
N ALA A 478 18.95 -9.62 -5.21
CA ALA A 478 20.37 -9.85 -5.44
C ALA A 478 21.18 -10.37 -4.21
N SER A 479 20.69 -10.23 -2.98
CA SER A 479 21.37 -10.73 -1.76
C SER A 479 21.60 -12.24 -1.73
N GLY A 480 20.79 -13.03 -2.45
CA GLY A 480 20.99 -14.47 -2.56
C GLY A 480 22.14 -14.87 -3.49
N ILE A 481 22.63 -13.95 -4.33
CA ILE A 481 23.70 -14.19 -5.30
C ILE A 481 25.07 -13.86 -4.69
N ASN A 482 25.45 -14.58 -3.62
CA ASN A 482 26.74 -14.36 -2.95
C ASN A 482 27.91 -14.72 -3.89
N PRO A 483 28.82 -13.77 -4.22
CA PRO A 483 29.98 -14.02 -5.07
C PRO A 483 30.91 -15.13 -4.57
N ALA A 484 30.91 -15.45 -3.27
CA ALA A 484 31.70 -16.53 -2.68
C ALA A 484 31.25 -17.94 -3.14
N PHE A 485 29.99 -18.11 -3.55
CA PHE A 485 29.48 -19.39 -4.04
C PHE A 485 29.73 -19.63 -5.54
N LEU A 486 29.84 -18.57 -6.35
CA LEU A 486 30.00 -18.66 -7.81
C LEU A 486 31.16 -19.55 -8.31
N PRO A 487 32.33 -19.63 -7.63
CA PRO A 487 33.40 -20.56 -8.02
C PRO A 487 33.06 -22.06 -7.84
N VAL A 488 32.01 -22.37 -7.08
CA VAL A 488 31.55 -23.73 -6.74
C VAL A 488 30.22 -24.06 -7.44
N PHE A 489 29.32 -23.08 -7.50
CA PHE A 489 27.99 -23.13 -8.11
C PHE A 489 27.88 -21.99 -9.13
N PRO A 490 28.43 -22.16 -10.34
CA PRO A 490 28.52 -21.08 -11.33
C PRO A 490 27.17 -20.78 -12.01
N ASP A 491 26.21 -21.69 -11.90
CA ASP A 491 24.82 -21.57 -12.32
C ASP A 491 24.02 -20.56 -11.44
N LEU A 492 24.44 -20.31 -10.20
CA LEU A 492 23.88 -19.25 -9.35
C LEU A 492 24.02 -17.85 -9.98
N ALA A 493 24.98 -17.63 -10.89
CA ALA A 493 25.10 -16.36 -11.60
C ALA A 493 23.96 -16.09 -12.59
N ASP A 494 23.28 -17.15 -13.04
CA ASP A 494 22.18 -17.10 -14.00
C ASP A 494 20.82 -16.85 -13.34
N ASP A 495 20.73 -16.83 -12.00
CA ASP A 495 19.43 -16.76 -11.33
C ASP A 495 18.67 -15.45 -11.60
N THR A 496 17.35 -15.56 -11.57
CA THR A 496 16.42 -14.45 -11.80
C THR A 496 16.15 -13.75 -10.47
N TYR A 497 16.46 -12.45 -10.39
CA TYR A 497 16.33 -11.67 -9.16
C TYR A 497 15.94 -10.21 -9.44
N ALA A 498 15.21 -9.59 -8.49
CA ALA A 498 14.98 -8.16 -8.45
C ALA A 498 16.16 -7.43 -7.79
N THR A 499 16.40 -6.18 -8.16
CA THR A 499 17.49 -5.39 -7.57
C THR A 499 17.25 -3.89 -7.74
N ILE A 500 18.09 -3.07 -7.10
CA ILE A 500 18.27 -1.66 -7.41
C ILE A 500 19.78 -1.41 -7.34
N GLY A 501 20.44 -1.29 -8.50
CA GLY A 501 21.87 -1.00 -8.63
C GLY A 501 22.84 -2.06 -8.10
N LEU A 502 22.38 -3.29 -7.79
CA LEU A 502 23.21 -4.36 -7.22
C LEU A 502 23.20 -5.63 -8.07
N THR A 503 24.37 -6.24 -8.27
CA THR A 503 24.54 -7.56 -8.92
C THR A 503 24.77 -8.71 -7.92
N GLY A 504 24.61 -8.42 -6.63
CA GLY A 504 24.83 -9.30 -5.51
C GLY A 504 24.44 -8.59 -4.19
N PRO A 505 24.72 -9.18 -3.03
CA PRO A 505 24.41 -8.59 -1.72
C PRO A 505 25.09 -7.23 -1.50
N ALA A 506 24.33 -6.26 -0.99
CA ALA A 506 24.78 -4.88 -0.75
C ALA A 506 26.07 -4.79 0.08
N SER A 507 26.20 -5.64 1.10
CA SER A 507 27.39 -5.81 1.95
C SER A 507 28.70 -6.08 1.17
N THR A 508 28.61 -6.79 0.05
CA THR A 508 29.74 -7.24 -0.77
C THR A 508 29.92 -6.41 -2.05
N SER A 509 28.99 -5.49 -2.33
CA SER A 509 28.99 -4.63 -3.52
C SER A 509 30.21 -3.70 -3.62
N GLY A 510 30.83 -3.36 -2.49
CA GLY A 510 31.85 -2.31 -2.39
C GLY A 510 31.28 -0.88 -2.41
N ILE A 511 29.97 -0.71 -2.50
CA ILE A 511 29.28 0.59 -2.49
C ILE A 511 28.96 0.96 -1.04
N THR A 512 29.60 2.00 -0.51
CA THR A 512 29.34 2.49 0.86
C THR A 512 27.94 3.07 0.97
N GLY A 513 27.14 2.59 1.93
CA GLY A 513 25.75 3.01 2.11
C GLY A 513 24.77 2.35 1.13
N ALA A 514 25.16 1.25 0.47
CA ALA A 514 24.20 0.43 -0.26
C ALA A 514 23.30 -0.38 0.68
N ALA A 515 22.07 -0.63 0.24
CA ALA A 515 21.09 -1.46 0.94
C ALA A 515 20.42 -2.44 -0.04
N ASP A 516 20.21 -3.68 0.40
CA ASP A 516 19.42 -4.66 -0.36
C ASP A 516 17.95 -4.19 -0.45
N PRO A 517 17.27 -4.31 -1.61
CA PRO A 517 15.91 -3.81 -1.74
C PRO A 517 14.92 -4.50 -0.80
N SER A 518 14.00 -3.72 -0.23
CA SER A 518 12.81 -4.20 0.48
C SER A 518 11.67 -4.45 -0.50
N ILE A 519 10.67 -5.24 -0.11
CA ILE A 519 9.48 -5.54 -0.93
C ILE A 519 8.18 -5.36 -0.13
N VAL A 520 7.16 -4.88 -0.81
CA VAL A 520 5.76 -4.88 -0.38
C VAL A 520 4.93 -5.47 -1.53
N GLU A 521 4.02 -6.38 -1.25
CA GLU A 521 3.18 -7.04 -2.26
C GLU A 521 1.79 -7.38 -1.70
N ASP A 522 0.79 -7.41 -2.58
CA ASP A 522 -0.56 -7.90 -2.27
C ASP A 522 -0.51 -9.41 -1.96
N ALA A 523 -1.07 -9.80 -0.82
CA ALA A 523 -1.19 -11.21 -0.41
C ALA A 523 -2.02 -12.07 -1.40
N ASN A 524 -2.80 -11.44 -2.27
CA ASN A 524 -3.59 -12.11 -3.32
C ASN A 524 -2.84 -12.23 -4.66
N GLN A 525 -1.78 -11.44 -4.87
CA GLN A 525 -0.97 -11.41 -6.10
C GLN A 525 0.50 -11.09 -5.76
N GLN A 526 1.19 -12.07 -5.18
CA GLN A 526 2.60 -11.96 -4.82
C GLN A 526 3.49 -12.07 -6.07
N ILE A 527 4.50 -11.21 -6.17
CA ILE A 527 5.53 -11.26 -7.23
C ILE A 527 6.76 -12.06 -6.79
N THR A 528 7.00 -12.17 -5.49
CA THR A 528 8.10 -12.93 -4.87
C THR A 528 8.27 -14.37 -5.42
N PRO A 529 7.20 -15.15 -5.70
CA PRO A 529 7.34 -16.49 -6.27
C PRO A 529 8.04 -16.56 -7.64
N TYR A 530 8.03 -15.48 -8.42
CA TYR A 530 8.68 -15.43 -9.74
C TYR A 530 10.21 -15.59 -9.66
N PHE A 531 10.83 -15.00 -8.63
CA PHE A 531 12.28 -15.02 -8.38
C PHE A 531 12.76 -16.25 -7.59
N LEU A 532 11.83 -17.15 -7.22
CA LEU A 532 12.09 -18.29 -6.34
C LEU A 532 11.61 -19.63 -6.91
N THR A 533 10.64 -19.61 -7.84
CA THR A 533 10.05 -20.82 -8.43
C THR A 533 10.74 -21.14 -9.75
N PRO A 534 11.42 -22.28 -9.90
CA PRO A 534 12.03 -22.66 -11.17
C PRO A 534 10.97 -22.85 -12.26
N GLY A 535 11.12 -22.14 -13.38
CA GLY A 535 10.19 -22.19 -14.51
C GLY A 535 8.96 -21.28 -14.39
N ALA A 536 8.97 -20.28 -13.50
CA ALA A 536 7.91 -19.27 -13.44
C ALA A 536 7.79 -18.50 -14.78
N THR A 537 6.58 -18.39 -15.33
CA THR A 537 6.36 -17.86 -16.70
C THR A 537 5.86 -16.42 -16.77
N ASN A 538 5.45 -15.85 -15.63
CA ASN A 538 4.90 -14.50 -15.56
C ASN A 538 5.13 -13.91 -14.15
N LEU A 539 5.58 -12.66 -14.11
CA LEU A 539 5.48 -11.77 -12.95
C LEU A 539 4.35 -10.78 -13.23
N GLU A 540 3.38 -10.64 -12.34
CA GLU A 540 2.24 -9.75 -12.53
C GLU A 540 1.91 -9.00 -11.24
N SER A 541 1.71 -7.69 -11.35
CA SER A 541 1.08 -6.87 -10.32
C SER A 541 0.10 -5.88 -10.97
N THR A 542 -1.18 -6.17 -10.81
CA THR A 542 -2.34 -5.53 -11.46
C THR A 542 -3.48 -5.23 -10.47
N THR A 543 -3.32 -5.50 -9.17
CA THR A 543 -4.32 -5.16 -8.13
C THR A 543 -4.19 -3.73 -7.62
N LEU A 544 -5.26 -3.24 -6.97
CA LEU A 544 -5.29 -1.92 -6.31
C LEU A 544 -4.23 -1.76 -5.20
N THR A 545 -3.86 -2.85 -4.51
CA THR A 545 -2.77 -2.83 -3.52
C THR A 545 -1.41 -2.94 -4.22
N GLY A 546 -1.33 -3.76 -5.27
CA GLY A 546 -0.15 -3.85 -6.11
C GLY A 546 1.05 -4.47 -5.41
N ALA A 547 2.23 -4.23 -5.98
CA ALA A 547 3.51 -4.66 -5.46
C ALA A 547 4.60 -3.64 -5.83
N SER A 548 5.63 -3.55 -4.99
CA SER A 548 6.77 -2.66 -5.17
C SER A 548 7.99 -3.23 -4.48
N TRP A 549 9.14 -3.25 -5.18
CA TRP A 549 10.44 -3.37 -4.52
C TRP A 549 11.16 -2.03 -4.57
N TYR A 550 11.77 -1.66 -3.44
CA TYR A 550 12.29 -0.32 -3.24
C TYR A 550 13.52 -0.29 -2.34
N VAL A 551 14.28 0.79 -2.46
CA VAL A 551 15.30 1.23 -1.49
C VAL A 551 14.92 2.63 -1.01
N LEU A 552 15.41 3.01 0.17
CA LEU A 552 15.24 4.38 0.66
C LEU A 552 16.09 5.34 -0.18
N ASN A 553 15.65 6.60 -0.28
CA ASN A 553 16.37 7.64 -1.02
C ASN A 553 17.79 7.93 -0.50
N THR A 554 18.14 7.44 0.70
CA THR A 554 19.49 7.48 1.29
C THR A 554 20.42 6.40 0.73
N ALA A 555 19.90 5.32 0.14
CA ALA A 555 20.69 4.20 -0.35
C ALA A 555 21.61 4.64 -1.50
N ALA A 556 22.88 4.24 -1.44
CA ALA A 556 23.87 4.65 -2.45
C ALA A 556 23.72 3.90 -3.77
N ASN A 557 23.18 2.68 -3.75
CA ASN A 557 22.87 1.87 -4.93
C ASN A 557 21.62 2.33 -5.72
N GLY A 558 20.91 3.36 -5.26
CA GLY A 558 19.90 4.06 -6.08
C GLY A 558 20.49 5.06 -7.09
N LEU A 559 21.79 5.36 -7.00
CA LEU A 559 22.49 6.21 -7.97
C LEU A 559 22.92 5.40 -9.20
N PRO A 560 23.00 6.02 -10.39
CA PRO A 560 23.53 5.37 -11.60
C PRO A 560 24.99 4.95 -11.47
N ASP A 561 25.34 3.92 -12.23
CA ASP A 561 26.70 3.43 -12.42
C ASP A 561 27.53 4.33 -13.35
N ALA A 562 28.74 3.88 -13.71
CA ALA A 562 29.66 4.65 -14.55
C ALA A 562 29.19 4.84 -16.01
N ASP A 563 28.21 4.06 -16.45
CA ASP A 563 27.58 4.19 -17.77
C ASP A 563 26.30 5.07 -17.71
N GLY A 564 25.92 5.56 -16.52
CA GLY A 564 24.70 6.34 -16.31
C GLY A 564 23.46 5.49 -16.01
N ARG A 565 23.61 4.25 -15.56
CA ARG A 565 22.48 3.28 -15.52
C ARG A 565 22.27 2.65 -14.14
N VAL A 566 21.03 2.27 -13.85
CA VAL A 566 20.68 1.48 -12.64
C VAL A 566 20.09 0.15 -13.06
N LEU A 567 20.75 -0.97 -12.71
CA LEU A 567 20.19 -2.32 -12.86
C LEU A 567 18.96 -2.47 -11.95
N ILE A 568 17.85 -2.99 -12.49
CA ILE A 568 16.57 -3.12 -11.73
C ILE A 568 16.11 -4.57 -11.57
N MET A 569 16.51 -5.46 -12.50
CA MET A 569 16.33 -6.90 -12.38
C MET A 569 17.26 -7.65 -13.33
N GLN A 570 17.56 -8.90 -13.02
CA GLN A 570 18.12 -9.88 -13.94
C GLN A 570 17.10 -10.99 -14.16
N VAL A 571 16.86 -11.37 -15.42
CA VAL A 571 15.95 -12.46 -15.80
C VAL A 571 16.68 -13.40 -16.73
N THR A 572 16.78 -14.68 -16.38
CA THR A 572 17.31 -15.70 -17.29
C THR A 572 16.20 -16.64 -17.72
N THR A 573 16.08 -16.89 -19.02
CA THR A 573 15.01 -17.73 -19.58
C THR A 573 15.48 -18.41 -20.87
N SER A 574 14.66 -19.30 -21.42
CA SER A 574 14.77 -19.71 -22.81
C SER A 574 13.86 -18.84 -23.69
N GLY A 575 14.41 -18.27 -24.77
CA GLY A 575 13.70 -17.32 -25.64
C GLY A 575 13.69 -15.88 -25.13
N ASP A 576 12.80 -15.07 -25.68
CA ASP A 576 12.65 -13.65 -25.39
C ASP A 576 11.71 -13.37 -24.22
N ILE A 577 11.82 -12.15 -23.65
CA ILE A 577 10.97 -11.64 -22.58
C ILE A 577 10.20 -10.42 -23.04
N SER A 578 8.99 -10.19 -22.51
CA SER A 578 8.18 -9.02 -22.87
C SER A 578 7.25 -8.59 -21.74
N GLY A 579 6.80 -7.34 -21.75
CA GLY A 579 5.84 -6.85 -20.77
C GLY A 579 5.92 -5.35 -20.57
N GLN A 580 5.60 -4.90 -19.36
CA GLN A 580 5.59 -3.50 -18.94
C GLN A 580 6.20 -3.38 -17.55
N ILE A 581 7.16 -2.47 -17.39
CA ILE A 581 7.79 -2.13 -16.11
C ILE A 581 7.50 -0.67 -15.80
N ASN A 582 7.17 -0.38 -14.54
CA ASN A 582 6.98 0.99 -14.05
C ASN A 582 8.00 1.26 -12.94
N TYR A 583 8.73 2.37 -13.04
CA TYR A 583 9.80 2.72 -12.11
C TYR A 583 9.69 4.17 -11.64
N GLN A 584 10.24 4.45 -10.47
CA GLN A 584 10.28 5.77 -9.86
C GLN A 584 11.70 6.31 -9.78
N VAL A 585 11.91 7.50 -10.36
CA VAL A 585 13.15 8.26 -10.29
C VAL A 585 12.90 9.60 -9.60
N PHE A 586 13.90 10.07 -8.85
CA PHE A 586 13.98 11.43 -8.31
C PHE A 586 15.09 12.18 -9.08
N PRO A 587 14.73 13.06 -10.03
CA PRO A 587 15.68 13.90 -10.75
C PRO A 587 16.55 14.69 -9.77
N LEU A 588 17.87 14.69 -9.99
CA LEU A 588 18.88 15.32 -9.13
C LEU A 588 18.81 14.90 -7.64
N GLY A 589 18.13 13.79 -7.33
CA GLY A 589 17.86 13.31 -5.98
C GLY A 589 16.85 14.16 -5.19
N VAL A 590 16.09 15.05 -5.83
CA VAL A 590 15.14 15.94 -5.16
C VAL A 590 13.79 15.23 -4.95
N GLY A 591 13.48 14.90 -3.70
CA GLY A 591 12.26 14.16 -3.33
C GLY A 591 10.91 14.79 -3.70
N ALA A 592 10.90 16.09 -4.07
CA ALA A 592 9.70 16.80 -4.50
C ALA A 592 9.37 16.60 -5.99
N ASP A 593 10.39 16.30 -6.80
CA ASP A 593 10.31 16.30 -8.26
C ASP A 593 10.14 14.87 -8.81
N GLN A 594 9.49 13.98 -8.05
CA GLN A 594 9.40 12.55 -8.37
C GLN A 594 8.77 12.31 -9.76
N GLU A 595 9.43 11.47 -10.56
CA GLU A 595 8.90 11.00 -11.84
C GLU A 595 8.58 9.50 -11.76
N GLN A 596 7.45 9.14 -12.35
CA GLN A 596 7.00 7.76 -12.49
C GLN A 596 6.86 7.48 -13.98
N VAL A 597 7.65 6.53 -14.47
CA VAL A 597 7.74 6.20 -15.90
C VAL A 597 7.27 4.77 -16.09
N SER A 598 6.46 4.55 -17.11
CA SER A 598 5.91 3.24 -17.51
C SER A 598 6.43 2.91 -18.90
N VAL A 599 7.15 1.79 -19.03
CA VAL A 599 7.78 1.39 -20.28
C VAL A 599 7.39 -0.04 -20.64
N ALA A 600 6.81 -0.20 -21.83
CA ALA A 600 6.60 -1.50 -22.46
C ALA A 600 7.86 -1.94 -23.22
N PHE A 601 8.14 -3.24 -23.24
CA PHE A 601 9.32 -3.82 -23.88
C PHE A 601 9.04 -5.20 -24.49
N GLU A 602 9.80 -5.54 -25.54
CA GLU A 602 9.82 -6.89 -26.15
C GLU A 602 11.25 -7.23 -26.61
N GLY A 603 11.83 -8.28 -26.02
CA GLY A 603 13.19 -8.72 -26.30
C GLY A 603 14.27 -7.80 -25.71
N ALA A 604 15.46 -7.82 -26.32
CA ALA A 604 16.57 -6.95 -25.97
C ALA A 604 16.55 -5.66 -26.82
N GLY A 605 16.80 -4.52 -26.20
CA GLY A 605 16.72 -3.20 -26.83
C GLY A 605 16.63 -2.08 -25.80
N THR A 606 16.55 -0.83 -26.27
CA THR A 606 16.27 0.34 -25.45
C THR A 606 14.86 0.84 -25.77
N PHE A 607 14.05 1.03 -24.73
CA PHE A 607 12.62 1.35 -24.79
C PHE A 607 12.32 2.58 -23.93
N GLY A 608 11.17 3.23 -24.12
CA GLY A 608 10.79 4.41 -23.33
C GLY A 608 11.59 5.68 -23.64
N ALA A 609 12.51 5.64 -24.61
CA ALA A 609 13.02 6.85 -25.24
C ALA A 609 11.85 7.68 -25.78
N SER A 610 11.96 9.01 -25.69
CA SER A 610 11.00 9.87 -26.36
C SER A 610 10.93 9.47 -27.82
N ILE A 611 9.70 9.28 -28.31
CA ILE A 611 9.45 9.15 -29.73
C ILE A 611 9.96 10.47 -30.32
N ALA A 612 11.02 10.38 -31.15
CA ALA A 612 11.69 11.55 -31.67
C ALA A 612 10.73 12.25 -32.65
N CYS A 613 10.00 13.21 -32.13
CA CYS A 613 8.92 13.94 -32.77
C CYS A 613 9.44 15.32 -33.16
N GLY A 614 9.32 15.64 -34.44
CA GLY A 614 9.83 16.87 -35.04
C GLY A 614 9.65 16.81 -36.55
N CYS A 615 9.93 17.91 -37.26
CA CYS A 615 9.72 17.93 -38.69
C CYS A 615 10.62 16.93 -39.43
N THR A 616 10.01 15.91 -40.07
CA THR A 616 10.74 14.90 -40.86
C THR A 616 10.94 15.27 -42.33
N ASP A 617 10.31 16.36 -42.82
CA ASP A 617 10.52 16.84 -44.19
C ASP A 617 11.84 17.63 -44.30
N SER A 618 12.83 17.04 -44.95
CA SER A 618 14.14 17.63 -45.26
C SER A 618 14.12 18.94 -46.08
N THR A 619 12.95 19.40 -46.54
CA THR A 619 12.74 20.67 -47.25
C THR A 619 12.16 21.80 -46.37
N ALA A 620 11.78 21.49 -45.13
CA ALA A 620 11.36 22.47 -44.13
C ALA A 620 12.54 23.21 -43.49
N THR A 621 12.29 24.42 -42.96
CA THR A 621 13.30 25.24 -42.28
C THR A 621 13.69 24.75 -40.89
N ASN A 622 12.82 23.95 -40.27
CA ASN A 622 13.00 23.33 -38.95
C ASN A 622 13.12 21.81 -39.02
N TYR A 623 13.58 21.26 -40.17
CA TYR A 623 13.87 19.84 -40.31
C TYR A 623 14.80 19.33 -39.18
N ASP A 624 14.39 18.23 -38.54
CA ASP A 624 15.13 17.54 -37.50
C ASP A 624 15.61 16.17 -38.04
N ASP A 625 16.93 15.97 -38.09
CA ASP A 625 17.53 14.72 -38.58
C ASP A 625 17.55 13.58 -37.54
N THR A 626 17.12 13.87 -36.31
CA THR A 626 16.88 12.90 -35.24
C THR A 626 15.42 12.44 -35.15
N ALA A 627 14.49 13.20 -35.72
CA ALA A 627 13.07 12.87 -35.72
C ALA A 627 12.75 11.61 -36.54
N GLN A 628 11.98 10.70 -35.95
CA GLN A 628 11.45 9.49 -36.59
C GLN A 628 10.00 9.68 -37.05
N TYR A 629 9.24 10.58 -36.40
CA TYR A 629 7.83 10.82 -36.66
C TYR A 629 7.56 12.32 -36.77
N ASP A 630 6.71 12.71 -37.73
CA ASP A 630 6.34 14.10 -37.96
C ASP A 630 5.30 14.55 -36.92
N ASP A 631 5.64 15.59 -36.15
CA ASP A 631 4.75 16.22 -35.17
C ASP A 631 3.86 17.31 -35.79
N GLY A 632 3.96 17.53 -37.11
CA GLY A 632 3.27 18.58 -37.83
C GLY A 632 3.88 19.97 -37.63
N SER A 633 5.07 20.07 -37.00
CA SER A 633 5.75 21.35 -36.79
C SER A 633 6.41 21.92 -38.05
N CYS A 634 6.48 21.17 -39.16
CA CYS A 634 7.21 21.57 -40.38
C CYS A 634 6.87 22.99 -40.89
N GLU A 635 7.83 23.89 -40.74
CA GLU A 635 7.80 25.26 -41.27
C GLU A 635 8.42 25.28 -42.67
N TYR A 636 7.75 25.92 -43.63
CA TYR A 636 8.23 26.04 -45.01
C TYR A 636 8.48 27.51 -45.37
N GLU A 637 9.56 27.81 -46.11
CA GLU A 637 9.79 29.16 -46.65
C GLU A 637 8.70 29.49 -47.69
N VAL A 638 7.85 30.47 -47.37
CA VAL A 638 6.94 31.09 -48.32
C VAL A 638 7.55 32.41 -48.76
N LEU A 639 8.15 32.37 -49.94
CA LEU A 639 8.82 33.50 -50.58
C LEU A 639 7.82 34.52 -51.13
N GLY A 640 7.99 35.79 -50.74
CA GLY A 640 7.22 36.92 -51.26
C GLY A 640 7.48 38.19 -50.45
N CYS A 641 6.89 39.31 -50.83
CA CYS A 641 7.13 40.57 -50.12
C CYS A 641 6.48 40.59 -48.73
N THR A 642 7.28 40.69 -47.66
CA THR A 642 6.81 40.68 -46.27
C THR A 642 6.58 42.07 -45.66
N ASP A 643 6.79 43.17 -46.40
CA ASP A 643 6.55 44.54 -45.91
C ASP A 643 5.10 44.98 -46.15
N GLU A 644 4.31 45.15 -45.08
CA GLU A 644 2.92 45.64 -45.11
C GLU A 644 2.75 47.01 -45.81
N MET A 645 3.83 47.79 -45.96
CA MET A 645 3.84 49.08 -46.65
C MET A 645 4.13 48.98 -48.15
N ALA A 646 4.56 47.82 -48.65
CA ALA A 646 4.72 47.55 -50.08
C ALA A 646 3.37 47.21 -50.72
N CYS A 647 3.15 47.63 -51.97
CA CYS A 647 1.86 47.43 -52.63
C CYS A 647 1.68 46.03 -53.27
N ASN A 648 2.71 45.20 -53.23
CA ASN A 648 2.67 43.77 -53.50
C ASN A 648 2.94 42.91 -52.25
N TYR A 649 2.70 43.46 -51.05
CA TYR A 649 2.71 42.69 -49.80
C TYR A 649 1.90 41.40 -49.93
N ASP A 650 2.51 40.28 -49.55
CA ASP A 650 1.85 38.98 -49.48
C ASP A 650 1.73 38.55 -48.01
N ILE A 651 0.49 38.48 -47.51
CA ILE A 651 0.18 38.04 -46.15
C ILE A 651 0.50 36.56 -45.89
N GLY A 652 0.70 35.76 -46.94
CA GLY A 652 1.17 34.38 -46.85
C GLY A 652 2.69 34.24 -46.80
N ALA A 653 3.45 35.28 -47.16
CA ALA A 653 4.91 35.22 -47.20
C ALA A 653 5.51 35.37 -45.78
N ASN A 654 6.42 34.46 -45.43
CA ASN A 654 7.20 34.53 -44.20
C ASN A 654 8.67 34.93 -44.45
N THR A 655 9.10 34.95 -45.72
CA THR A 655 10.49 35.20 -46.12
C THR A 655 10.55 36.16 -47.31
N ASP A 656 11.21 37.32 -47.15
CA ASP A 656 11.33 38.34 -48.20
C ASP A 656 12.25 37.86 -49.34
N ASP A 657 11.68 37.74 -50.54
CA ASP A 657 12.40 37.38 -51.77
C ASP A 657 13.02 38.61 -52.49
N GLY A 658 12.85 39.81 -51.91
CA GLY A 658 13.28 41.08 -52.49
C GLY A 658 12.36 41.59 -53.59
N SER A 659 11.16 41.01 -53.76
CA SER A 659 10.16 41.46 -54.74
C SER A 659 9.41 42.72 -54.32
N CYS A 660 9.58 43.24 -53.09
CA CYS A 660 8.83 44.37 -52.57
C CYS A 660 8.88 45.63 -53.45
N GLN A 661 7.70 46.14 -53.81
CA GLN A 661 7.47 47.33 -54.63
C GLN A 661 6.66 48.37 -53.87
N TYR A 662 7.17 49.60 -53.85
CA TYR A 662 6.51 50.74 -53.21
C TYR A 662 5.83 51.64 -54.25
N THR A 663 4.89 52.47 -53.81
CA THR A 663 4.31 53.52 -54.67
C THR A 663 5.32 54.63 -54.94
N ASP A 664 5.47 55.02 -56.20
CA ASP A 664 6.18 56.25 -56.58
C ASP A 664 5.38 57.52 -56.22
N GLU A 665 5.92 58.71 -56.52
CA GLU A 665 5.23 59.99 -56.25
C GLU A 665 3.96 60.21 -57.11
N CYS A 666 3.70 59.34 -58.08
CA CYS A 666 2.46 59.29 -58.86
C CYS A 666 1.44 58.27 -58.30
N GLY A 667 1.78 57.54 -57.24
CA GLY A 667 0.93 56.51 -56.65
C GLY A 667 0.94 55.18 -57.40
N VAL A 668 1.94 54.94 -58.25
CA VAL A 668 2.09 53.70 -59.03
C VAL A 668 3.03 52.75 -58.31
N CYS A 669 2.55 51.56 -57.99
CA CYS A 669 3.37 50.47 -57.44
C CYS A 669 4.49 50.10 -58.43
N GLY A 670 5.74 50.15 -57.99
CA GLY A 670 6.91 49.83 -58.82
C GLY A 670 7.18 50.81 -59.96
N GLY A 671 6.63 52.04 -59.89
CA GLY A 671 6.81 53.07 -60.91
C GLY A 671 8.21 53.71 -60.93
N ASP A 672 8.63 54.18 -62.11
CA ASP A 672 9.90 54.92 -62.31
C ASP A 672 9.88 56.36 -61.75
N GLY A 673 8.78 56.79 -61.11
CA GLY A 673 8.58 58.14 -60.60
C GLY A 673 8.38 59.20 -61.70
N ILE A 674 8.46 60.47 -61.31
CA ILE A 674 8.37 61.59 -62.26
C ILE A 674 9.74 61.81 -62.91
N PRO A 675 9.90 61.68 -64.24
CA PRO A 675 11.15 61.98 -64.91
C PRO A 675 11.55 63.45 -64.69
N ALA A 676 12.81 63.70 -64.33
CA ALA A 676 13.30 65.05 -64.08
C ALA A 676 13.31 65.90 -65.37
N GLY A 677 12.29 66.75 -65.56
CA GLY A 677 12.10 67.62 -66.72
C GLY A 677 10.84 68.47 -66.66
#